data_AF-A0A5C9E6J8-F1
#
_entry.id   AF-A0A5C9E6J8-F1
#
_cell.length_a   1.000
_cell.length_b   1.000
_cell.length_c   1.000
_cell.angle_alpha   90.00
_cell.angle_beta   90.00
_cell.angle_gamma   90.00
#
_symmetry.space_group_name_H-M   'P 1'
#
loop_
_entity.id
_entity.type
_entity.pdbx_description
1 polymer ?
#
loop_
_entity_poly.entity_id
_entity_poly.type
_entity_poly.pdbx_seq_one_letter_code
_entity_poly.pdbx_strand_id
1 'polypeptide(L)'
;MKIKTKSLIFTLIILILTLANSFFLIFSFVLFPVKGGYTRQILFVKPNDQMDQNGYFIILDELAPESRKYNIDWLLHSRGDLIESEDGQSVTYRTKSYTTEDEISLNVEFLEKIDEISEEHGVFCPENYRENDNYPDLHTSYVKARYSGKENPIMATILYPKNDSDVEQEFPTILKLDNNLRQIGDSDFLFYQEIPNEELFYEPDIQFHGRTFFIRKNQVDPGKLEFLYLQKAKEMRYKEISYFSSKKEIESILCTYSNKSQISGYINGKKLEVSIYCPFNINHVKVNDISVPFNYSNSMVSFSINKSSSFLIAKTSGSWAKEINYLIDPELFVKEPSEDRWRFDNHLFNEKNHPYILFNSDEITQIRNKINNPDKPWHYWYEEYIESDPTIPDILKNPPTLYEDDQRYHNVYKLAMKFIIEKDNSCLSKLKTYLSDMDSITHYSSDLRRAKNVQAYAIAYDIIYSNLTVAEQQEIYEKLYEHSVPLMRMDLYHRNNHRVVDAGALGCAGLVLKNKKMIDLSIDTALDYFYNQNPADGGSFEGYSYIAFAIRELSQFAIGLRKIGGFDFYQDNKFIATLDYIGETLGPIGMPGSFEDCTFDPRIQESLIIAAAQVNEHHPEKAQNYQYIWEQREKNANYPSASTYGYIKGENPSFRRILCYNVKDPISPKPYTVRKEVWNASSMAYLRHGGENGLFMPFSCKNYDQNHPHQDENSFELWAFGSYLVNNPGYPGWGKPYHTWSQSTEGANSLLIGGNEQLQVTAGGLQSSISSPYFSTVTGDATEIYNDAGAYIYVPEFYLLLLINFILLLMCSGFYYSLIRNSEEEEDIKKRLKEHESERDPSRRDLAQKILFHPYQAQDAVLRDDLSGEKRLFINRVVYLMICGSIATFFLISCFDVNSTIVYHSQYHEDKYNLVFEVAPFIIFGFFTLGTVVITYFFYSLVKLYSNLNELVSNQLLNKRSNRSIGKSKIRNISNISFFWMFPVLLIAEILIYITTVQALNSAIHGLWTELNSINDVYTLLVSVLIGLLRNFVIILLIGSPFLIMLLKFFGYGIEKGSQGVIRKKEGIQISFIGLSIILIIIFLLFSLFYIIFKSIFSLISIELIVN
;
A
#
# COMPACT_ATOMS: atom_id res chain seq x y z
N MET A 1 36.32 37.31 -39.22
CA MET A 1 35.36 37.72 -38.15
C MET A 1 34.10 36.84 -38.10
N LYS A 2 33.33 36.64 -39.19
CA LYS A 2 32.08 35.82 -39.20
C LYS A 2 32.21 34.34 -38.77
N ILE A 3 33.40 33.72 -38.88
CA ILE A 3 33.65 32.32 -38.45
C ILE A 3 33.71 32.20 -36.91
N LYS A 4 34.25 33.21 -36.21
CA LYS A 4 34.30 33.25 -34.74
C LYS A 4 32.88 33.33 -34.13
N THR A 5 31.99 34.10 -34.75
CA THR A 5 30.60 34.26 -34.28
C THR A 5 29.82 32.95 -34.28
N LYS A 6 29.97 32.11 -35.31
CA LYS A 6 29.22 30.84 -35.42
C LYS A 6 29.74 29.74 -34.49
N SER A 7 31.05 29.65 -34.30
CA SER A 7 31.62 28.74 -33.30
C SER A 7 31.24 29.18 -31.89
N LEU A 8 31.19 30.49 -31.62
CA LEU A 8 30.72 31.04 -30.36
C LEU A 8 29.26 30.68 -30.11
N ILE A 9 28.38 30.78 -31.12
CA ILE A 9 26.97 30.38 -31.00
C ILE A 9 26.84 28.88 -30.68
N PHE A 10 27.60 28.02 -31.35
CA PHE A 10 27.58 26.58 -31.08
C PHE A 10 28.03 26.26 -29.64
N THR A 11 29.16 26.84 -29.21
CA THR A 11 29.65 26.70 -27.83
C THR A 11 28.65 27.25 -26.81
N LEU A 12 28.01 28.38 -27.12
CA LEU A 12 26.97 28.98 -26.28
C LEU A 12 25.74 28.07 -26.16
N ILE A 13 25.29 27.43 -27.25
CA ILE A 13 24.19 26.46 -27.21
C ILE A 13 24.54 25.28 -26.32
N ILE A 14 25.72 24.67 -26.51
CA ILE A 14 26.16 23.56 -25.67
C ILE A 14 26.26 23.97 -24.21
N LEU A 15 26.77 25.16 -23.92
CA LEU A 15 26.84 25.70 -22.57
C LEU A 15 25.43 25.86 -21.96
N ILE A 16 24.49 26.44 -22.71
CA ILE A 16 23.09 26.60 -22.27
C ILE A 16 22.46 25.23 -21.97
N LEU A 17 22.62 24.23 -22.85
CA LEU A 17 22.07 22.89 -22.65
C LEU A 17 22.72 22.17 -21.45
N THR A 18 24.01 22.41 -21.22
CA THR A 18 24.72 21.88 -20.05
C THR A 18 24.22 22.52 -18.76
N LEU A 19 24.10 23.85 -18.74
CA LEU A 19 23.56 24.60 -17.60
C LEU A 19 22.11 24.23 -17.31
N ALA A 20 21.29 24.00 -18.33
CA ALA A 20 19.90 23.53 -18.16
C ALA A 20 19.84 22.13 -17.53
N ASN A 21 20.66 21.17 -17.99
CA ASN A 21 20.73 19.85 -17.36
C ASN A 21 21.22 19.91 -15.91
N SER A 22 22.27 20.70 -15.62
CA SER A 22 22.74 20.93 -14.26
C SER A 22 21.65 21.58 -13.39
N PHE A 23 20.92 22.55 -13.94
CA PHE A 23 19.79 23.17 -13.27
C PHE A 23 18.71 22.15 -12.92
N PHE A 24 18.24 21.34 -13.89
CA PHE A 24 17.21 20.34 -13.62
C PHE A 24 17.64 19.26 -12.64
N LEU A 25 18.91 18.82 -12.70
CA LEU A 25 19.46 17.88 -11.74
C LEU A 25 19.45 18.47 -10.33
N ILE A 26 20.01 19.67 -10.14
CA ILE A 26 20.01 20.37 -8.85
C ILE A 26 18.57 20.61 -8.37
N PHE A 27 17.71 21.09 -9.25
CA PHE A 27 16.31 21.38 -8.95
C PHE A 27 15.55 20.13 -8.53
N SER A 28 15.79 18.98 -9.15
CA SER A 28 15.17 17.71 -8.75
C SER A 28 15.58 17.25 -7.34
N PHE A 29 16.84 17.44 -6.94
CA PHE A 29 17.28 17.14 -5.56
C PHE A 29 16.67 18.10 -4.54
N VAL A 30 16.37 19.34 -4.93
CA VAL A 30 15.69 20.31 -4.07
C VAL A 30 14.19 19.99 -3.95
N LEU A 31 13.56 19.56 -5.05
CA LEU A 31 12.14 19.22 -5.08
C LEU A 31 11.81 17.88 -4.41
N PHE A 32 12.71 16.90 -4.47
CA PHE A 32 12.48 15.55 -3.95
C PHE A 32 13.50 15.22 -2.84
N PRO A 33 13.35 15.86 -1.67
CA PRO A 33 14.27 15.65 -0.56
C PRO A 33 14.17 14.22 -0.04
N VAL A 34 15.32 13.66 0.31
CA VAL A 34 15.43 12.42 1.10
C VAL A 34 15.43 12.84 2.56
N LYS A 35 14.32 12.60 3.27
CA LYS A 35 14.19 12.92 4.71
C LYS A 35 14.49 11.71 5.60
N GLY A 36 14.58 10.52 5.02
CA GLY A 36 14.80 9.26 5.72
C GLY A 36 13.51 8.74 6.35
N GLY A 37 13.58 8.49 7.64
CA GLY A 37 12.58 7.82 8.45
C GLY A 37 13.20 7.32 9.75
N TYR A 38 12.62 6.30 10.35
CA TYR A 38 13.12 5.75 11.61
C TYR A 38 12.73 4.28 11.78
N THR A 39 13.44 3.58 12.65
CA THR A 39 12.96 2.29 13.18
C THR A 39 12.39 2.50 14.57
N ARG A 40 11.25 1.88 14.88
CA ARG A 40 10.65 1.91 16.21
C ARG A 40 10.76 0.54 16.84
N GLN A 41 11.38 0.47 18.01
CA GLN A 41 11.41 -0.73 18.83
C GLN A 41 10.55 -0.53 20.08
N ILE A 42 9.60 -1.42 20.30
CA ILE A 42 8.78 -1.45 21.50
C ILE A 42 9.29 -2.59 22.39
N LEU A 43 9.58 -2.29 23.65
CA LEU A 43 9.85 -3.24 24.71
C LEU A 43 8.65 -3.21 25.66
N PHE A 44 7.95 -4.33 25.78
CA PHE A 44 6.85 -4.49 26.73
C PHE A 44 7.34 -5.28 27.93
N VAL A 45 7.49 -4.58 29.05
CA VAL A 45 7.79 -5.19 30.35
C VAL A 45 6.47 -5.62 30.97
N LYS A 46 6.21 -6.92 30.99
CA LYS A 46 4.90 -7.44 31.38
C LYS A 46 4.71 -7.35 32.91
N PRO A 47 3.47 -7.15 33.38
CA PRO A 47 3.15 -7.28 34.80
C PRO A 47 3.59 -8.63 35.35
N ASN A 48 4.01 -8.65 36.62
CA ASN A 48 4.27 -9.86 37.38
C ASN A 48 3.48 -9.81 38.69
N ASP A 49 2.25 -10.31 38.62
CA ASP A 49 1.30 -10.33 39.74
C ASP A 49 1.85 -11.06 40.98
N GLN A 50 2.79 -11.99 40.80
CA GLN A 50 3.39 -12.71 41.93
C GLN A 50 4.35 -11.85 42.76
N MET A 51 4.89 -10.80 42.13
CA MET A 51 5.94 -9.94 42.68
C MET A 51 5.47 -8.50 42.84
N ASP A 52 4.17 -8.24 42.64
CA ASP A 52 3.56 -6.91 42.70
C ASP A 52 4.28 -5.90 41.79
N GLN A 53 4.63 -6.35 40.58
CA GLN A 53 5.30 -5.52 39.58
C GLN A 53 4.33 -5.14 38.49
N ASN A 54 4.13 -3.83 38.33
CA ASN A 54 3.32 -3.29 37.25
C ASN A 54 4.05 -3.42 35.90
N GLY A 55 3.25 -3.53 34.84
CA GLY A 55 3.75 -3.55 33.47
C GLY A 55 3.82 -2.16 32.86
N TYR A 56 4.74 -1.99 31.91
CA TYR A 56 4.94 -0.73 31.20
C TYR A 56 5.64 -0.96 29.86
N PHE A 57 5.70 0.07 29.03
CA PHE A 57 6.32 0.01 27.71
C PHE A 57 7.49 0.97 27.60
N ILE A 58 8.51 0.57 26.86
CA ILE A 58 9.64 1.43 26.46
C ILE A 58 9.63 1.46 24.94
N ILE A 59 9.61 2.66 24.36
CA ILE A 59 9.70 2.89 22.92
C ILE A 59 11.09 3.44 22.64
N LEU A 60 11.81 2.83 21.70
CA LEU A 60 13.09 3.31 21.19
C LEU A 60 12.93 3.66 19.72
N ASP A 61 12.97 4.95 19.40
CA ASP A 61 12.91 5.48 18.04
C ASP A 61 14.33 5.82 17.56
N GLU A 62 14.87 5.03 16.62
CA GLU A 62 16.17 5.28 16.01
C GLU A 62 16.01 5.97 14.65
N LEU A 63 16.51 7.20 14.56
CA LEU A 63 16.44 8.01 13.35
C LEU A 63 17.43 7.54 12.29
N ALA A 64 16.93 7.42 11.05
CA ALA A 64 17.78 7.24 9.88
C ALA A 64 18.77 8.41 9.75
N PRO A 65 19.97 8.20 9.18
CA PRO A 65 21.01 9.24 9.11
C PRO A 65 20.55 10.58 8.52
N GLU A 66 19.64 10.57 7.55
CA GLU A 66 19.08 11.78 6.93
C GLU A 66 18.11 12.53 7.87
N SER A 67 17.32 11.80 8.65
CA SER A 67 16.32 12.36 9.56
C SER A 67 16.94 13.14 10.72
N ARG A 68 18.16 12.77 11.11
CA ARG A 68 18.96 13.45 12.16
C ARG A 68 19.27 14.91 11.84
N LYS A 69 19.06 15.36 10.61
CA LYS A 69 19.28 16.76 10.20
C LYS A 69 18.11 17.68 10.56
N TYR A 70 17.01 17.11 11.04
CA TYR A 70 15.75 17.81 11.29
C TYR A 70 15.36 17.78 12.77
N ASN A 71 14.47 18.70 13.14
CA ASN A 71 13.71 18.57 14.37
C ASN A 71 12.65 17.49 14.16
N ILE A 72 12.37 16.74 15.21
CA ILE A 72 11.40 15.67 15.20
C ILE A 72 10.28 16.05 16.15
N ASP A 73 9.03 15.90 15.71
CA ASP A 73 7.87 16.02 16.58
C ASP A 73 7.37 14.60 16.89
N TRP A 74 7.44 14.20 18.16
CA TRP A 74 6.91 12.93 18.64
C TRP A 74 5.44 13.10 19.03
N LEU A 75 4.55 12.33 18.39
CA LEU A 75 3.10 12.53 18.48
C LEU A 75 2.45 11.49 19.40
N LEU A 76 1.53 11.95 20.25
CA LEU A 76 0.72 11.06 21.08
C LEU A 76 -0.71 11.57 21.27
N HIS A 77 -1.63 10.88 20.61
CA HIS A 77 -3.07 11.03 20.72
C HIS A 77 -3.57 10.22 21.90
N SER A 78 -4.16 10.92 22.85
CA SER A 78 -4.69 10.31 24.06
C SER A 78 -6.10 10.77 24.32
N ARG A 79 -6.82 9.98 25.09
CA ARG A 79 -8.11 10.36 25.64
C ARG A 79 -7.91 11.05 26.98
N GLY A 80 -8.66 12.11 27.19
CA GLY A 80 -8.77 12.78 28.49
C GLY A 80 -7.80 13.94 28.69
N ASP A 81 -7.67 14.36 29.95
CA ASP A 81 -7.00 15.61 30.30
C ASP A 81 -5.48 15.46 30.27
N LEU A 82 -4.82 16.36 29.56
CA LEU A 82 -3.36 16.45 29.47
C LEU A 82 -2.80 17.31 30.61
N ILE A 83 -1.77 16.81 31.27
CA ILE A 83 -1.02 17.54 32.30
C ILE A 83 0.47 17.45 31.96
N GLU A 84 1.09 18.57 31.60
CA GLU A 84 2.54 18.66 31.40
C GLU A 84 3.27 18.77 32.75
N SER A 85 4.42 18.10 32.89
CA SER A 85 5.27 18.27 34.08
C SER A 85 6.00 19.62 34.07
N GLU A 86 6.34 20.12 35.26
CA GLU A 86 7.04 21.41 35.40
C GLU A 86 8.43 21.46 34.73
N ASP A 87 9.06 20.30 34.51
CA ASP A 87 10.36 20.18 33.85
C ASP A 87 10.29 20.03 32.32
N GLY A 88 9.08 19.92 31.76
CA GLY A 88 8.85 19.71 30.33
C GLY A 88 9.48 18.42 29.78
N GLN A 89 9.69 17.39 30.61
CA GLN A 89 10.22 16.08 30.20
C GLN A 89 9.20 14.95 30.31
N SER A 90 8.00 15.23 30.79
CA SER A 90 6.93 14.24 30.85
C SER A 90 5.55 14.87 30.65
N VAL A 91 4.60 14.02 30.27
CA VAL A 91 3.18 14.36 30.27
C VAL A 91 2.39 13.26 30.95
N THR A 92 1.30 13.63 31.60
CA THR A 92 0.34 12.68 32.18
C THR A 92 -1.03 12.90 31.58
N TYR A 93 -1.62 11.85 31.04
CA TYR A 93 -3.00 11.85 30.60
C TYR A 93 -3.88 11.17 31.63
N ARG A 94 -5.11 11.66 31.80
CA ARG A 94 -6.09 11.07 32.70
C ARG A 94 -7.40 10.82 32.01
N THR A 95 -7.89 9.60 32.09
CA THR A 95 -9.21 9.24 31.57
C THR A 95 -9.91 8.28 32.52
N LYS A 96 -11.16 7.98 32.23
CA LYS A 96 -11.91 7.00 33.00
C LYS A 96 -11.84 5.62 32.36
N SER A 97 -11.80 4.60 33.21
CA SER A 97 -12.03 3.22 32.80
C SER A 97 -13.44 3.04 32.26
N TYR A 98 -13.58 2.37 31.11
CA TYR A 98 -14.91 2.01 30.62
C TYR A 98 -15.58 0.99 31.53
N THR A 99 -14.80 0.09 32.14
CA THR A 99 -15.31 -1.09 32.86
C THR A 99 -15.62 -0.78 34.33
N THR A 100 -14.85 0.09 34.97
CA THR A 100 -14.98 0.39 36.41
C THR A 100 -15.30 1.86 36.75
N GLU A 101 -15.19 2.80 35.80
CA GLU A 101 -15.20 4.26 36.04
C GLU A 101 -14.05 4.80 36.91
N ASP A 102 -13.07 3.95 37.26
CA ASP A 102 -11.85 4.38 37.94
C ASP A 102 -11.09 5.41 37.10
N GLU A 103 -10.43 6.36 37.75
CA GLU A 103 -9.48 7.25 37.08
C GLU A 103 -8.22 6.44 36.72
N ILE A 104 -7.85 6.49 35.45
CA ILE A 104 -6.68 5.81 34.89
C ILE A 104 -5.76 6.89 34.34
N SER A 105 -4.50 6.86 34.77
CA SER A 105 -3.47 7.78 34.31
C SER A 105 -2.46 7.08 33.40
N LEU A 106 -1.97 7.78 32.38
CA LEU A 106 -0.80 7.40 31.59
C LEU A 106 0.29 8.44 31.79
N ASN A 107 1.40 8.07 32.44
CA ASN A 107 2.60 8.89 32.44
C ASN A 107 3.48 8.52 31.24
N VAL A 108 3.93 9.55 30.53
CA VAL A 108 4.78 9.47 29.34
C VAL A 108 6.03 10.26 29.65
N GLU A 109 7.15 9.56 29.84
CA GLU A 109 8.44 10.19 30.16
C GLU A 109 9.41 10.09 28.99
N PHE A 110 10.01 11.21 28.61
CA PHE A 110 11.06 11.29 27.60
C PHE A 110 12.43 11.22 28.28
N LEU A 111 13.29 10.28 27.88
CA LEU A 111 14.58 10.06 28.56
C LEU A 111 15.69 10.99 28.02
N GLU A 112 15.43 11.62 26.89
CA GLU A 112 16.24 12.60 26.20
C GLU A 112 15.59 13.97 26.30
N LYS A 113 16.41 15.01 26.15
CA LYS A 113 15.94 16.37 26.27
C LYS A 113 14.89 16.68 25.20
N ILE A 114 13.69 17.00 25.65
CA ILE A 114 12.65 17.66 24.85
C ILE A 114 12.89 19.17 24.85
N ASP A 115 12.79 19.77 23.67
CA ASP A 115 12.97 21.21 23.47
C ASP A 115 11.67 21.98 23.70
N GLU A 116 10.53 21.38 23.36
CA GLU A 116 9.19 21.98 23.46
C GLU A 116 8.15 20.85 23.53
N ILE A 117 7.17 21.00 24.42
CA ILE A 117 5.94 20.20 24.44
C ILE A 117 4.80 21.16 24.09
N SER A 118 3.98 20.80 23.11
CA SER A 118 2.76 21.54 22.80
C SER A 118 1.54 20.62 22.82
N GLU A 119 0.45 21.14 23.38
CA GLU A 119 -0.88 20.55 23.26
C GLU A 119 -1.52 21.02 21.95
N GLU A 120 -2.07 20.06 21.21
CA GLU A 120 -2.78 20.29 19.96
C GLU A 120 -4.14 19.60 20.02
N HIS A 121 -5.05 19.98 19.12
CA HIS A 121 -6.40 19.42 19.08
C HIS A 121 -6.57 18.45 17.90
N GLY A 122 -7.16 17.30 18.19
CA GLY A 122 -7.49 16.26 17.22
C GLY A 122 -8.93 15.79 17.37
N VAL A 123 -9.23 14.69 16.69
CA VAL A 123 -10.50 13.98 16.88
C VAL A 123 -10.29 12.50 17.12
N PHE A 124 -11.23 11.89 17.83
CA PHE A 124 -11.37 10.44 17.93
C PHE A 124 -12.71 10.04 17.32
N CYS A 125 -12.69 9.18 16.31
CA CYS A 125 -13.81 8.73 15.51
C CYS A 125 -13.96 7.20 15.59
N PRO A 126 -14.38 6.65 16.75
CA PRO A 126 -14.68 5.23 16.91
C PRO A 126 -15.89 4.79 16.08
N GLU A 127 -16.70 5.72 15.59
CA GLU A 127 -17.79 5.49 14.65
C GLU A 127 -17.76 6.54 13.54
N ASN A 128 -18.48 6.29 12.45
CA ASN A 128 -18.64 7.27 11.38
C ASN A 128 -19.18 8.59 11.93
N TYR A 129 -18.48 9.69 11.65
CA TYR A 129 -18.83 11.03 12.07
C TYR A 129 -20.22 11.44 11.56
N ARG A 130 -21.03 11.97 12.48
CA ARG A 130 -22.30 12.64 12.18
C ARG A 130 -22.33 13.98 12.91
N GLU A 131 -22.80 15.03 12.24
CA GLU A 131 -22.81 16.39 12.81
C GLU A 131 -23.56 16.53 14.15
N ASN A 132 -24.45 15.59 14.47
CA ASN A 132 -25.22 15.57 15.71
C ASN A 132 -24.75 14.52 16.72
N ASP A 133 -23.77 13.67 16.36
CA ASP A 133 -23.25 12.66 17.27
C ASP A 133 -22.17 13.31 18.14
N ASN A 134 -22.56 13.71 19.36
CA ASN A 134 -21.68 14.29 20.36
C ASN A 134 -21.38 13.23 21.42
N TYR A 135 -20.43 12.33 21.17
CA TYR A 135 -19.82 11.59 22.28
C TYR A 135 -18.76 12.46 22.96
N PRO A 136 -18.54 12.34 24.29
CA PRO A 136 -17.76 13.31 25.07
C PRO A 136 -16.29 13.44 24.65
N ASP A 137 -15.80 12.46 23.93
CA ASP A 137 -14.41 12.24 23.55
C ASP A 137 -14.18 12.37 22.04
N LEU A 138 -15.14 12.92 21.28
CA LEU A 138 -14.96 13.20 19.85
C LEU A 138 -13.79 14.16 19.61
N HIS A 139 -13.70 15.21 20.43
CA HIS A 139 -12.59 16.16 20.40
C HIS A 139 -11.58 15.74 21.45
N THR A 140 -10.38 15.40 21.01
CA THR A 140 -9.28 15.00 21.88
C THR A 140 -8.15 16.01 21.80
N SER A 141 -7.28 15.98 22.80
CA SER A 141 -5.99 16.66 22.74
C SER A 141 -4.91 15.63 22.48
N TYR A 142 -3.86 16.05 21.78
CA TYR A 142 -2.66 15.24 21.58
C TYR A 142 -1.41 16.08 21.82
N VAL A 143 -0.31 15.42 22.13
CA VAL A 143 0.97 16.10 22.39
C VAL A 143 1.87 16.02 21.17
N LYS A 144 2.54 17.14 20.90
CA LYS A 144 3.76 17.20 20.08
C LYS A 144 4.95 17.47 20.99
N ALA A 145 5.78 16.46 21.22
CA ALA A 145 7.04 16.62 21.94
C ALA A 145 8.18 16.77 20.93
N ARG A 146 8.70 17.99 20.79
CA ARG A 146 9.73 18.35 19.82
C ARG A 146 11.12 18.14 20.37
N TYR A 147 12.00 17.52 19.58
CA TYR A 147 13.42 17.37 19.91
C TYR A 147 14.33 17.50 18.69
N SER A 148 15.61 17.82 18.93
CA SER A 148 16.65 17.85 17.91
C SER A 148 17.11 16.43 17.53
N GLY A 149 16.80 15.98 16.31
CA GLY A 149 17.25 14.66 15.81
C GLY A 149 18.78 14.54 15.67
N LYS A 150 19.48 15.67 15.64
CA LYS A 150 20.95 15.72 15.61
C LYS A 150 21.55 15.39 16.98
N GLU A 151 20.91 15.87 18.04
CA GLU A 151 21.37 15.70 19.43
C GLU A 151 20.88 14.36 20.01
N ASN A 152 19.67 13.94 19.61
CA ASN A 152 19.03 12.70 20.07
C ASN A 152 18.69 11.80 18.87
N PRO A 153 19.68 11.12 18.27
CA PRO A 153 19.46 10.21 17.14
C PRO A 153 18.76 8.90 17.53
N ILE A 154 18.71 8.61 18.82
CA ILE A 154 17.83 7.61 19.43
C ILE A 154 17.03 8.37 20.49
N MET A 155 15.69 8.26 20.43
CA MET A 155 14.77 8.76 21.44
C MET A 155 14.16 7.57 22.19
N ALA A 156 14.19 7.61 23.52
CA ALA A 156 13.59 6.61 24.37
C ALA A 156 12.44 7.24 25.17
N THR A 157 11.26 6.62 25.07
CA THR A 157 10.05 7.06 25.76
C THR A 157 9.51 5.93 26.64
N ILE A 158 9.15 6.23 27.88
CA ILE A 158 8.52 5.27 28.79
C ILE A 158 7.03 5.59 28.89
N LEU A 159 6.20 4.57 28.65
CA LEU A 159 4.74 4.65 28.82
C LEU A 159 4.35 3.81 30.03
N TYR A 160 3.96 4.48 31.10
CA TYR A 160 3.57 3.82 32.35
C TYR A 160 2.09 4.09 32.65
N PRO A 161 1.20 3.13 32.35
CA PRO A 161 -0.20 3.24 32.74
C PRO A 161 -0.36 2.95 34.24
N LYS A 162 -1.32 3.61 34.89
CA LYS A 162 -1.67 3.44 36.30
C LYS A 162 -3.19 3.46 36.49
N ASN A 163 -3.71 2.55 37.32
CA ASN A 163 -5.05 2.70 37.89
C ASN A 163 -4.94 3.58 39.15
N ASP A 164 -5.50 4.78 39.14
CA ASP A 164 -5.38 5.72 40.26
C ASP A 164 -6.22 5.31 41.49
N SER A 165 -7.12 4.34 41.32
CA SER A 165 -7.83 3.70 42.44
C SER A 165 -6.96 2.70 43.19
N ASP A 166 -5.87 2.22 42.59
CA ASP A 166 -4.85 1.44 43.27
C ASP A 166 -3.83 2.37 43.93
N VAL A 167 -3.96 2.52 45.24
CA VAL A 167 -3.10 3.42 46.04
C VAL A 167 -1.67 2.91 46.19
N GLU A 168 -1.42 1.62 45.95
CA GLU A 168 -0.08 1.03 46.02
C GLU A 168 0.67 1.19 44.69
N GLN A 169 -0.06 1.40 43.58
CA GLN A 169 0.56 1.67 42.29
C GLN A 169 1.09 3.11 42.26
N GLU A 170 2.40 3.26 42.15
CA GLU A 170 3.05 4.56 41.92
C GLU A 170 3.72 4.61 40.53
N PHE A 171 3.89 5.83 40.01
CA PHE A 171 4.78 6.02 38.86
C PHE A 171 6.22 5.76 39.31
N PRO A 172 6.99 4.93 38.58
CA PRO A 172 8.36 4.64 38.95
C PRO A 172 9.20 5.89 38.80
N THR A 173 10.05 6.19 39.79
CA THR A 173 11.04 7.26 39.62
C THR A 173 12.04 6.87 38.54
N ILE A 174 12.31 7.77 37.61
CA ILE A 174 13.30 7.57 36.56
C ILE A 174 14.55 8.38 36.93
N LEU A 175 15.66 7.69 37.15
CA LEU A 175 16.94 8.31 37.49
C LEU A 175 17.92 8.20 36.34
N LYS A 176 18.50 9.33 35.95
CA LYS A 176 19.64 9.39 35.03
C LYS A 176 20.93 9.22 35.82
N LEU A 177 21.60 8.09 35.61
CA LEU A 177 22.89 7.75 36.19
C LEU A 177 24.02 8.07 35.19
N ASP A 178 25.27 7.80 35.60
CA ASP A 178 26.46 8.04 34.79
C ASP A 178 26.39 7.32 33.43
N ASN A 179 27.06 7.88 32.43
CA ASN A 179 27.15 7.34 31.06
C ASN A 179 25.79 7.07 30.42
N ASN A 180 24.78 7.89 30.72
CA ASN A 180 23.41 7.76 30.22
C ASN A 180 22.70 6.46 30.61
N LEU A 181 23.14 5.74 31.65
CA LEU A 181 22.34 4.67 32.23
C LEU A 181 21.05 5.24 32.83
N ARG A 182 19.91 4.60 32.55
CA ARG A 182 18.61 4.96 33.14
C ARG A 182 18.20 3.88 34.11
N GLN A 183 17.86 4.29 35.32
CA GLN A 183 17.23 3.41 36.31
C GLN A 183 15.74 3.73 36.36
N ILE A 184 14.90 2.70 36.22
CA ILE A 184 13.44 2.81 36.24
C ILE A 184 12.94 2.14 37.52
N GLY A 185 12.47 2.94 38.45
CA GLY A 185 12.16 2.52 39.81
C GLY A 185 13.38 1.89 40.50
N ASP A 186 13.13 0.93 41.38
CA ASP A 186 14.20 0.32 42.16
C ASP A 186 14.82 -0.92 41.54
N SER A 187 14.30 -1.43 40.42
CA SER A 187 14.66 -2.76 39.91
C SER A 187 15.19 -2.80 38.49
N ASP A 188 14.83 -1.85 37.63
CA ASP A 188 15.09 -1.95 36.20
C ASP A 188 16.17 -0.96 35.75
N PHE A 189 16.99 -1.40 34.79
CA PHE A 189 17.99 -0.55 34.16
C PHE A 189 17.92 -0.67 32.64
N LEU A 190 17.97 0.49 31.97
CA LEU A 190 17.97 0.64 30.53
C LEU A 190 19.22 1.41 30.10
N PHE A 191 19.88 0.91 29.07
CA PHE A 191 20.97 1.61 28.39
C PHE A 191 20.89 1.35 26.90
N TYR A 192 21.21 2.37 26.11
CA TYR A 192 21.26 2.33 24.66
C TYR A 192 22.29 3.32 24.13
N GLN A 193 22.87 3.00 22.99
CA GLN A 193 23.76 3.85 22.21
C GLN A 193 23.60 3.58 20.72
N GLU A 194 24.17 4.43 19.86
CA GLU A 194 24.12 4.22 18.41
C GLU A 194 25.08 3.11 17.95
N ILE A 195 26.33 3.19 18.40
CA ILE A 195 27.41 2.31 17.96
C ILE A 195 27.68 1.32 19.10
N PRO A 196 27.67 0.00 18.85
CA PRO A 196 28.01 -0.98 19.86
C PRO A 196 29.44 -0.76 20.38
N ASN A 197 29.58 -0.41 21.66
CA ASN A 197 30.85 -0.18 22.34
C ASN A 197 30.87 -0.85 23.73
N GLU A 198 32.04 -0.87 24.35
CA GLU A 198 32.22 -1.29 25.74
C GLU A 198 31.97 -0.10 26.67
N GLU A 199 31.08 -0.30 27.65
CA GLU A 199 30.69 0.68 28.65
C GLU A 199 30.81 0.09 30.06
N LEU A 200 31.22 0.95 30.99
CA LEU A 200 31.41 0.63 32.41
C LEU A 200 30.56 1.57 33.25
N PHE A 201 29.75 0.99 34.12
CA PHE A 201 28.91 1.69 35.08
C PHE A 201 29.31 1.23 36.48
N TYR A 202 29.52 2.16 37.41
CA TYR A 202 29.98 1.84 38.77
C TYR A 202 28.82 1.66 39.75
N GLU A 203 27.71 2.35 39.53
CA GLU A 203 26.52 2.31 40.37
C GLU A 203 25.28 2.13 39.49
N PRO A 204 24.77 0.89 39.32
CA PRO A 204 25.36 -0.38 39.77
C PRO A 204 26.57 -0.82 38.93
N ASP A 205 27.39 -1.74 39.46
CA ASP A 205 28.50 -2.39 38.75
C ASP A 205 27.99 -3.19 37.54
N ILE A 206 28.07 -2.58 36.35
CA ILE A 206 27.71 -3.16 35.07
C ILE A 206 28.88 -2.96 34.09
N GLN A 207 29.26 -4.03 33.41
CA GLN A 207 30.14 -3.96 32.24
C GLN A 207 29.37 -4.51 31.04
N PHE A 208 29.21 -3.70 30.00
CA PHE A 208 28.44 -4.08 28.83
C PHE A 208 29.20 -3.78 27.55
N HIS A 209 29.32 -4.77 26.66
CA HIS A 209 29.80 -4.55 25.30
C HIS A 209 28.65 -4.81 24.35
N GLY A 210 27.99 -3.75 23.88
CA GLY A 210 26.92 -3.86 22.92
C GLY A 210 26.19 -2.55 22.67
N ARG A 211 25.02 -2.62 22.04
CA ARG A 211 24.26 -1.42 21.68
C ARG A 211 23.19 -1.07 22.70
N THR A 212 22.34 -2.04 23.07
CA THR A 212 21.23 -1.81 24.00
C THR A 212 21.17 -2.94 25.02
N PHE A 213 20.89 -2.61 26.28
CA PHE A 213 20.42 -3.60 27.24
C PHE A 213 19.21 -3.08 28.03
N PHE A 214 18.38 -4.02 28.44
CA PHE A 214 17.43 -3.86 29.52
C PHE A 214 17.66 -5.00 30.53
N ILE A 215 17.80 -4.67 31.81
CA ILE A 215 17.94 -5.69 32.87
C ILE A 215 16.98 -5.39 34.02
N ARG A 216 16.41 -6.46 34.60
CA ARG A 216 15.65 -6.41 35.85
C ARG A 216 16.43 -7.11 36.96
N LYS A 217 16.63 -6.42 38.08
CA LYS A 217 17.18 -7.01 39.32
C LYS A 217 16.18 -7.97 39.92
N ASN A 218 16.68 -9.08 40.46
CA ASN A 218 15.86 -9.96 41.28
C ASN A 218 15.52 -9.26 42.61
N GLN A 219 14.23 -9.17 42.93
CA GLN A 219 13.79 -8.48 44.16
C GLN A 219 14.25 -9.18 45.44
N VAL A 220 14.36 -10.51 45.44
CA VAL A 220 14.76 -11.29 46.62
C VAL A 220 16.27 -11.27 46.83
N ASP A 221 17.03 -11.30 45.74
CA ASP A 221 18.49 -11.22 45.74
C ASP A 221 18.93 -10.15 44.72
N PRO A 222 18.99 -8.87 45.12
CA PRO A 222 19.40 -7.78 44.24
C PRO A 222 20.82 -7.93 43.69
N GLY A 223 21.61 -8.90 44.20
CA GLY A 223 22.88 -9.32 43.60
C GLY A 223 22.73 -10.06 42.26
N LYS A 224 21.50 -10.43 41.89
CA LYS A 224 21.19 -11.24 40.71
C LYS A 224 20.20 -10.56 39.78
N LEU A 225 20.17 -11.02 38.53
CA LEU A 225 19.19 -10.61 37.54
C LEU A 225 18.01 -11.59 37.50
N GLU A 226 16.80 -11.05 37.31
CA GLU A 226 15.59 -11.83 37.05
C GLU A 226 15.43 -12.13 35.56
N PHE A 227 15.67 -11.14 34.70
CA PHE A 227 15.85 -11.34 33.27
C PHE A 227 16.70 -10.22 32.68
N LEU A 228 17.23 -10.46 31.47
CA LEU A 228 17.98 -9.50 30.68
C LEU A 228 17.62 -9.60 29.20
N TYR A 229 17.56 -8.45 28.54
CA TYR A 229 17.49 -8.29 27.10
C TYR A 229 18.74 -7.55 26.63
N LEU A 230 19.45 -8.08 25.64
CA LEU A 230 20.62 -7.43 25.03
C LEU A 230 20.45 -7.37 23.52
N GLN A 231 20.99 -6.33 22.88
CA GLN A 231 20.99 -6.13 21.43
C GLN A 231 22.35 -5.69 20.93
N LYS A 232 22.75 -6.23 19.77
CA LYS A 232 24.09 -6.03 19.17
C LYS A 232 25.19 -6.20 20.22
N ALA A 233 25.13 -7.27 21.02
CA ALA A 233 25.94 -7.45 22.22
C ALA A 233 27.01 -8.55 22.06
N LYS A 234 28.08 -8.46 22.84
CA LYS A 234 29.14 -9.48 22.96
C LYS A 234 29.36 -9.91 24.40
N GLU A 235 29.19 -9.02 25.37
CA GLU A 235 29.44 -9.31 26.78
C GLU A 235 28.49 -8.50 27.67
N MET A 236 28.04 -9.11 28.76
CA MET A 236 27.32 -8.44 29.84
C MET A 236 27.79 -9.00 31.19
N ARG A 237 28.20 -8.12 32.09
CA ARG A 237 28.48 -8.42 33.50
C ARG A 237 27.65 -7.54 34.42
N TYR A 238 27.25 -8.11 35.55
CA TYR A 238 26.54 -7.43 36.62
C TYR A 238 27.10 -7.89 37.96
N LYS A 239 27.62 -6.97 38.79
CA LYS A 239 28.24 -7.26 40.09
C LYS A 239 29.29 -8.37 40.01
N GLU A 240 30.32 -8.16 39.19
CA GLU A 240 31.40 -9.12 38.88
C GLU A 240 30.97 -10.45 38.20
N ILE A 241 29.68 -10.74 38.05
CA ILE A 241 29.18 -11.97 37.40
C ILE A 241 29.02 -11.72 35.91
N SER A 242 29.69 -12.53 35.06
CA SER A 242 29.45 -12.54 33.61
C SER A 242 28.13 -13.25 33.30
N TYR A 243 27.09 -12.52 32.95
CA TYR A 243 25.77 -13.06 32.62
C TYR A 243 25.69 -13.60 31.18
N PHE A 244 26.41 -12.95 30.27
CA PHE A 244 26.43 -13.30 28.87
C PHE A 244 27.80 -13.02 28.26
N SER A 245 28.27 -13.92 27.40
CA SER A 245 29.37 -13.64 26.48
C SER A 245 29.22 -14.39 25.16
N SER A 246 29.74 -13.81 24.08
CA SER A 246 29.77 -14.40 22.75
C SER A 246 31.05 -13.97 22.01
N LYS A 247 31.59 -14.84 21.17
CA LYS A 247 32.76 -14.52 20.31
C LYS A 247 32.44 -13.49 19.23
N LYS A 248 31.17 -13.36 18.86
CA LYS A 248 30.67 -12.43 17.85
C LYS A 248 29.51 -11.63 18.41
N GLU A 249 29.28 -10.46 17.84
CA GLU A 249 28.09 -9.68 18.14
C GLU A 249 26.84 -10.49 17.80
N ILE A 250 25.93 -10.60 18.77
CA ILE A 250 24.61 -11.20 18.57
C ILE A 250 23.61 -10.15 18.13
N GLU A 251 22.55 -10.54 17.42
CA GLU A 251 21.52 -9.57 17.02
C GLU A 251 20.72 -9.10 18.22
N SER A 252 20.09 -10.04 18.92
CA SER A 252 19.50 -9.81 20.23
C SER A 252 19.39 -11.12 21.03
N ILE A 253 19.30 -11.01 22.35
CA ILE A 253 19.05 -12.13 23.26
C ILE A 253 18.12 -11.67 24.38
N LEU A 254 17.15 -12.52 24.71
CA LEU A 254 16.39 -12.45 25.95
C LEU A 254 16.77 -13.67 26.79
N CYS A 255 17.12 -13.47 28.06
CA CYS A 255 17.34 -14.55 29.04
C CYS A 255 16.49 -14.31 30.28
N THR A 256 15.76 -15.33 30.71
CA THR A 256 14.91 -15.33 31.90
C THR A 256 15.48 -16.27 32.97
N TYR A 257 15.71 -15.76 34.18
CA TYR A 257 16.27 -16.45 35.34
C TYR A 257 15.21 -16.74 36.43
N SER A 258 13.93 -16.64 36.10
CA SER A 258 12.80 -16.59 37.05
C SER A 258 12.63 -17.83 37.95
N ASN A 259 13.33 -18.94 37.69
CA ASN A 259 13.30 -20.13 38.54
C ASN A 259 14.71 -20.62 38.88
N LYS A 260 14.92 -20.99 40.16
CA LYS A 260 16.18 -21.54 40.72
C LYS A 260 16.72 -22.80 40.02
N SER A 261 15.99 -23.39 39.08
CA SER A 261 16.34 -24.66 38.42
C SER A 261 16.35 -24.63 36.90
N GLN A 262 16.02 -23.49 36.28
CA GLN A 262 15.96 -23.34 34.82
C GLN A 262 16.25 -21.90 34.39
N ILE A 263 16.82 -21.77 33.20
CA ILE A 263 16.99 -20.52 32.46
C ILE A 263 16.44 -20.77 31.07
N SER A 264 15.59 -19.89 30.60
CA SER A 264 15.05 -19.93 29.25
C SER A 264 15.33 -18.62 28.52
N GLY A 265 15.14 -18.62 27.21
CA GLY A 265 15.33 -17.42 26.44
C GLY A 265 15.24 -17.64 24.94
N TYR A 266 15.48 -16.56 24.23
CA TYR A 266 15.55 -16.54 22.77
C TYR A 266 16.81 -15.82 22.32
N ILE A 267 17.52 -16.37 21.34
CA ILE A 267 18.68 -15.73 20.72
C ILE A 267 18.37 -15.50 19.25
N ASN A 268 18.45 -14.24 18.80
CA ASN A 268 18.49 -13.87 17.40
C ASN A 268 19.94 -13.85 16.91
N GLY A 269 20.22 -14.63 15.86
CA GLY A 269 21.52 -14.66 15.19
C GLY A 269 21.88 -16.00 14.56
N LYS A 270 23.01 -16.05 13.85
CA LYS A 270 23.40 -17.21 13.01
C LYS A 270 24.85 -17.62 13.23
N LYS A 271 25.09 -18.92 13.44
CA LYS A 271 26.44 -19.51 13.66
C LYS A 271 27.19 -18.81 14.81
N LEU A 272 26.56 -18.80 15.98
CA LEU A 272 27.07 -18.16 17.18
C LEU A 272 27.45 -19.21 18.22
N GLU A 273 28.46 -18.89 19.03
CA GLU A 273 28.81 -19.61 20.24
C GLU A 273 28.59 -18.64 21.39
N VAL A 274 27.63 -18.97 22.24
CA VAL A 274 27.20 -18.13 23.36
C VAL A 274 27.53 -18.83 24.67
N SER A 275 27.79 -18.03 25.70
CA SER A 275 27.95 -18.50 27.07
C SER A 275 27.01 -17.73 27.98
N ILE A 276 26.21 -18.45 28.77
CA ILE A 276 25.17 -17.87 29.64
C ILE A 276 25.46 -18.29 31.07
N TYR A 277 25.34 -17.36 32.02
CA TYR A 277 25.48 -17.65 33.43
C TYR A 277 24.42 -18.64 33.90
N CYS A 278 24.81 -19.60 34.73
CA CYS A 278 23.91 -20.59 35.29
C CYS A 278 24.27 -20.86 36.76
N PRO A 279 23.44 -20.40 37.72
CA PRO A 279 23.72 -20.49 39.16
C PRO A 279 23.45 -21.88 39.75
N PHE A 280 23.17 -22.89 38.93
CA PHE A 280 22.86 -24.25 39.35
C PHE A 280 23.56 -25.29 38.47
N ASN A 281 23.71 -26.51 39.00
CA ASN A 281 24.25 -27.63 38.22
C ASN A 281 23.29 -27.99 37.09
N ILE A 282 23.82 -28.05 35.86
CA ILE A 282 23.03 -28.31 34.66
C ILE A 282 23.07 -29.77 34.25
N ASN A 283 21.94 -30.27 33.76
CA ASN A 283 21.83 -31.61 33.19
C ASN A 283 21.47 -31.57 31.70
N HIS A 284 20.80 -30.51 31.25
CA HIS A 284 20.31 -30.39 29.88
C HIS A 284 20.45 -28.97 29.36
N VAL A 285 20.86 -28.85 28.09
CA VAL A 285 20.69 -27.65 27.26
C VAL A 285 19.91 -28.04 26.02
N LYS A 286 18.80 -27.36 25.77
CA LYS A 286 17.98 -27.53 24.56
C LYS A 286 18.00 -26.26 23.73
N VAL A 287 18.03 -26.40 22.41
CA VAL A 287 17.89 -25.31 21.43
C VAL A 287 16.78 -25.72 20.47
N ASN A 288 15.70 -24.93 20.39
CA ASN A 288 14.46 -25.30 19.70
C ASN A 288 14.00 -26.74 20.06
N ASP A 289 13.97 -27.05 21.36
CA ASP A 289 13.57 -28.35 21.92
C ASP A 289 14.51 -29.54 21.61
N ILE A 290 15.60 -29.30 20.90
CA ILE A 290 16.62 -30.30 20.57
C ILE A 290 17.78 -30.20 21.57
N SER A 291 18.17 -31.33 22.18
CA SER A 291 19.33 -31.34 23.09
C SER A 291 20.62 -31.07 22.32
N VAL A 292 21.42 -30.13 22.80
CA VAL A 292 22.70 -29.76 22.17
C VAL A 292 23.88 -30.04 23.11
N PRO A 293 25.07 -30.36 22.57
CA PRO A 293 26.30 -30.37 23.37
C PRO A 293 26.54 -29.00 24.00
N PHE A 294 27.02 -28.99 25.23
CA PHE A 294 27.37 -27.79 25.96
C PHE A 294 28.64 -28.01 26.78
N ASN A 295 29.31 -26.91 27.15
CA ASN A 295 30.36 -26.91 28.15
C ASN A 295 29.87 -26.17 29.40
N TYR A 296 30.17 -26.69 30.59
CA TYR A 296 29.84 -26.03 31.85
C TYR A 296 31.12 -25.82 32.66
N SER A 297 31.52 -24.56 32.82
CA SER A 297 32.71 -24.19 33.59
C SER A 297 32.51 -22.82 34.24
N ASN A 298 32.91 -22.67 35.51
CA ASN A 298 32.79 -21.41 36.26
C ASN A 298 31.38 -20.81 36.23
N SER A 299 30.36 -21.66 36.40
CA SER A 299 28.95 -21.27 36.31
C SER A 299 28.54 -20.68 34.95
N MET A 300 29.33 -20.86 33.89
CA MET A 300 28.97 -20.48 32.52
C MET A 300 28.64 -21.72 31.70
N VAL A 301 27.53 -21.64 30.96
CA VAL A 301 27.07 -22.68 30.04
C VAL A 301 27.30 -22.20 28.62
N SER A 302 28.24 -22.83 27.92
CA SER A 302 28.58 -22.49 26.54
C SER A 302 27.99 -23.49 25.56
N PHE A 303 27.30 -23.01 24.53
CA PHE A 303 26.75 -23.84 23.45
C PHE A 303 26.67 -23.06 22.13
N SER A 304 26.48 -23.77 21.03
CA SER A 304 26.41 -23.16 19.69
C SER A 304 24.98 -23.17 19.14
N ILE A 305 24.62 -22.10 18.44
CA ILE A 305 23.38 -22.00 17.67
C ILE A 305 23.69 -21.78 16.19
N ASN A 306 22.93 -22.45 15.32
CA ASN A 306 23.10 -22.35 13.87
C ASN A 306 22.19 -21.31 13.22
N LYS A 307 21.07 -20.99 13.86
CA LYS A 307 20.06 -20.01 13.47
C LYS A 307 19.40 -19.45 14.73
N SER A 308 18.62 -18.38 14.58
CA SER A 308 17.82 -17.82 15.65
C SER A 308 16.95 -18.92 16.28
N SER A 309 16.97 -19.01 17.61
CA SER A 309 16.44 -20.16 18.33
C SER A 309 16.02 -19.79 19.75
N SER A 310 14.98 -20.47 20.24
CA SER A 310 14.75 -20.54 21.67
C SER A 310 15.77 -21.47 22.32
N PHE A 311 16.06 -21.27 23.60
CA PHE A 311 16.90 -22.16 24.37
C PHE A 311 16.35 -22.42 25.77
N LEU A 312 16.77 -23.54 26.35
CA LEU A 312 16.53 -23.91 27.74
C LEU A 312 17.81 -24.47 28.33
N ILE A 313 18.21 -23.98 29.49
CA ILE A 313 19.26 -24.53 30.35
C ILE A 313 18.57 -24.98 31.63
N ALA A 314 18.58 -26.27 31.94
CA ALA A 314 17.81 -26.79 33.05
C ALA A 314 18.51 -27.91 33.85
N LYS A 315 18.16 -27.98 35.13
CA LYS A 315 18.55 -29.09 36.03
C LYS A 315 17.73 -30.36 35.77
N THR A 316 16.49 -30.24 35.29
CA THR A 316 15.60 -31.38 35.01
C THR A 316 14.91 -31.21 33.66
N SER A 317 14.44 -32.30 33.06
CA SER A 317 13.86 -32.34 31.71
C SER A 317 12.39 -31.87 31.63
N GLY A 318 11.94 -30.97 32.51
CA GLY A 318 10.54 -30.51 32.58
C GLY A 318 10.05 -29.80 31.32
N SER A 319 8.72 -29.71 31.17
CA SER A 319 8.06 -28.87 30.17
C SER A 319 8.11 -27.40 30.59
N TRP A 320 8.27 -26.49 29.64
CA TRP A 320 8.46 -25.07 29.90
C TRP A 320 7.81 -24.23 28.80
N ALA A 321 7.46 -22.98 29.12
CA ALA A 321 6.87 -22.04 28.16
C ALA A 321 7.96 -21.45 27.27
N LYS A 322 7.97 -21.85 26.01
CA LYS A 322 8.96 -21.43 25.01
C LYS A 322 8.87 -19.93 24.72
N GLU A 323 9.98 -19.20 24.76
CA GLU A 323 10.04 -17.89 24.12
C GLU A 323 10.00 -18.06 22.60
N ILE A 324 9.19 -17.22 21.94
CA ILE A 324 8.86 -17.36 20.52
C ILE A 324 9.31 -16.11 19.77
N ASN A 325 9.90 -16.31 18.59
CA ASN A 325 10.03 -15.25 17.59
C ASN A 325 9.09 -15.60 16.44
N TYR A 326 8.00 -14.86 16.33
CA TYR A 326 6.92 -15.11 15.37
C TYR A 326 7.29 -14.72 13.93
N LEU A 327 8.37 -13.97 13.71
CA LEU A 327 8.84 -13.61 12.36
C LEU A 327 9.60 -14.76 11.66
N ILE A 328 9.99 -15.79 12.40
CA ILE A 328 10.73 -16.95 11.86
C ILE A 328 9.81 -18.16 11.69
N ASP A 329 8.57 -18.09 12.18
CA ASP A 329 7.58 -19.11 11.85
C ASP A 329 7.44 -19.15 10.33
N PRO A 330 7.59 -20.33 9.70
CA PRO A 330 7.51 -20.43 8.25
C PRO A 330 6.19 -19.81 7.83
N GLU A 331 6.26 -18.83 6.93
CA GLU A 331 5.07 -18.20 6.39
C GLU A 331 4.08 -19.30 6.01
N LEU A 332 2.84 -19.16 6.51
CA LEU A 332 1.74 -20.00 6.10
C LEU A 332 1.53 -19.74 4.62
N PHE A 333 2.20 -20.52 3.78
CA PHE A 333 1.95 -20.50 2.35
C PHE A 333 0.60 -21.18 2.12
N VAL A 334 -0.47 -20.41 2.22
CA VAL A 334 -1.81 -20.88 1.92
C VAL A 334 -1.99 -20.81 0.42
N LYS A 335 -2.08 -21.98 -0.21
CA LYS A 335 -2.31 -22.08 -1.65
C LYS A 335 -3.80 -21.97 -1.95
N GLU A 336 -4.15 -21.12 -2.92
CA GLU A 336 -5.51 -21.02 -3.44
C GLU A 336 -6.04 -22.41 -3.88
N PRO A 337 -7.29 -22.76 -3.54
CA PRO A 337 -7.91 -23.98 -4.05
C PRO A 337 -7.91 -24.00 -5.58
N SER A 338 -7.68 -25.16 -6.17
CA SER A 338 -7.72 -25.30 -7.63
C SER A 338 -9.16 -25.15 -8.16
N GLU A 339 -9.30 -24.72 -9.42
CA GLU A 339 -10.61 -24.48 -10.06
C GLU A 339 -11.57 -25.66 -9.93
N ASP A 340 -11.08 -26.90 -10.07
CA ASP A 340 -11.87 -28.11 -9.93
C ASP A 340 -12.47 -28.31 -8.52
N ARG A 341 -11.87 -27.70 -7.50
CA ARG A 341 -12.36 -27.78 -6.11
C ARG A 341 -13.45 -26.74 -5.82
N TRP A 342 -13.35 -25.54 -6.38
CA TRP A 342 -14.26 -24.45 -6.04
C TRP A 342 -15.37 -24.23 -7.05
N ARG A 343 -15.20 -24.67 -8.31
CA ARG A 343 -16.18 -24.50 -9.37
C ARG A 343 -17.48 -25.23 -9.06
N PHE A 344 -18.61 -24.56 -9.28
CA PHE A 344 -19.91 -25.06 -8.86
C PHE A 344 -20.42 -26.20 -9.76
N ASP A 345 -21.00 -27.26 -9.17
CA ASP A 345 -21.65 -28.35 -9.92
C ASP A 345 -23.18 -28.16 -9.98
N ASN A 346 -23.73 -28.04 -11.19
CA ASN A 346 -25.17 -27.89 -11.41
C ASN A 346 -26.00 -29.06 -10.87
N HIS A 347 -25.42 -30.25 -10.72
CA HIS A 347 -26.12 -31.40 -10.14
C HIS A 347 -26.51 -31.18 -8.67
N LEU A 348 -25.86 -30.25 -7.96
CA LEU A 348 -26.20 -29.90 -6.58
C LEU A 348 -27.58 -29.25 -6.44
N PHE A 349 -28.15 -28.73 -7.54
CA PHE A 349 -29.53 -28.22 -7.56
C PHE A 349 -30.60 -29.31 -7.69
N ASN A 350 -30.20 -30.55 -8.00
CA ASN A 350 -31.15 -31.65 -8.11
C ASN A 350 -31.83 -31.86 -6.75
N GLU A 351 -33.16 -32.01 -6.77
CA GLU A 351 -33.97 -32.31 -5.57
C GLU A 351 -34.03 -31.18 -4.52
N LYS A 352 -33.49 -30.00 -4.81
CA LYS A 352 -33.60 -28.82 -3.92
C LYS A 352 -34.90 -28.06 -4.21
N ASN A 353 -35.76 -27.98 -3.21
CA ASN A 353 -36.99 -27.19 -3.21
C ASN A 353 -36.79 -25.96 -2.33
N HIS A 354 -37.28 -24.81 -2.79
CA HIS A 354 -37.24 -23.56 -2.04
C HIS A 354 -38.09 -23.65 -0.75
N PRO A 355 -37.69 -22.99 0.35
CA PRO A 355 -36.38 -22.34 0.55
C PRO A 355 -35.27 -23.37 0.75
N TYR A 356 -34.06 -23.06 0.33
CA TYR A 356 -32.89 -23.91 0.59
C TYR A 356 -31.59 -23.15 0.83
N ILE A 357 -31.58 -21.82 0.72
CA ILE A 357 -30.35 -21.04 0.88
C ILE A 357 -29.96 -20.94 2.34
N LEU A 358 -30.78 -20.28 3.17
CA LEU A 358 -30.46 -20.12 4.60
C LEU A 358 -31.02 -21.26 5.45
N PHE A 359 -32.11 -21.88 5.00
CA PHE A 359 -32.75 -23.01 5.66
C PHE A 359 -33.65 -23.78 4.69
N ASN A 360 -33.92 -25.04 5.00
CA ASN A 360 -34.96 -25.83 4.33
C ASN A 360 -36.29 -25.86 5.12
N SER A 361 -37.31 -26.49 4.55
CA SER A 361 -38.65 -26.60 5.16
C SER A 361 -38.70 -27.37 6.49
N ASP A 362 -37.70 -28.19 6.80
CA ASP A 362 -37.62 -28.88 8.10
C ASP A 362 -36.93 -27.99 9.14
N GLU A 363 -35.86 -27.29 8.72
CA GLU A 363 -35.10 -26.37 9.55
C GLU A 363 -35.93 -25.16 10.02
N ILE A 364 -36.90 -24.68 9.22
CA ILE A 364 -37.76 -23.56 9.65
C ILE A 364 -38.55 -23.89 10.92
N THR A 365 -38.95 -25.15 11.10
CA THR A 365 -39.63 -25.59 12.32
C THR A 365 -38.68 -25.50 13.52
N GLN A 366 -37.41 -25.85 13.32
CA GLN A 366 -36.39 -25.70 14.37
C GLN A 366 -36.12 -24.24 14.71
N ILE A 367 -36.07 -23.36 13.70
CA ILE A 367 -35.89 -21.91 13.90
C ILE A 367 -37.05 -21.34 14.72
N ARG A 368 -38.31 -21.65 14.35
CA ARG A 368 -39.49 -21.27 15.14
C ARG A 368 -39.43 -21.79 16.57
N ASN A 369 -39.01 -23.04 16.76
CA ASN A 369 -38.89 -23.62 18.10
C ASN A 369 -37.82 -22.92 18.96
N LYS A 370 -36.70 -22.47 18.35
CA LYS A 370 -35.68 -21.68 19.06
C LYS A 370 -36.19 -20.30 19.44
N ILE A 371 -36.89 -19.62 18.54
CA ILE A 371 -37.47 -18.28 18.77
C ILE A 371 -38.60 -18.32 19.79
N ASN A 372 -39.41 -19.38 19.80
CA ASN A 372 -40.48 -19.55 20.78
C ASN A 372 -39.99 -20.02 22.16
N ASN A 373 -38.69 -20.30 22.32
CA ASN A 373 -38.13 -20.72 23.59
C ASN A 373 -37.43 -19.53 24.29
N PRO A 374 -38.01 -18.98 25.37
CA PRO A 374 -37.44 -17.82 26.06
C PRO A 374 -36.07 -18.08 26.71
N ASP A 375 -35.69 -19.35 26.91
CA ASP A 375 -34.38 -19.72 27.44
C ASP A 375 -33.28 -19.73 26.36
N LYS A 376 -33.62 -19.44 25.11
CA LYS A 376 -32.69 -19.44 23.97
C LYS A 376 -32.46 -18.00 23.46
N PRO A 377 -31.24 -17.64 23.07
CA PRO A 377 -30.92 -16.26 22.66
C PRO A 377 -31.70 -15.80 21.43
N TRP A 378 -32.10 -16.71 20.53
CA TRP A 378 -32.94 -16.40 19.36
C TRP A 378 -34.29 -15.77 19.73
N HIS A 379 -34.87 -16.08 20.90
CA HIS A 379 -36.10 -15.45 21.36
C HIS A 379 -35.91 -13.95 21.53
N TYR A 380 -34.94 -13.57 22.37
CA TYR A 380 -34.57 -12.18 22.60
C TYR A 380 -34.14 -11.47 21.30
N TRP A 381 -33.31 -12.11 20.48
CA TRP A 381 -32.89 -11.55 19.20
C TRP A 381 -34.06 -11.25 18.26
N TYR A 382 -35.07 -12.13 18.20
CA TYR A 382 -36.26 -11.91 17.39
C TYR A 382 -37.14 -10.81 17.99
N GLU A 383 -37.36 -10.81 19.31
CA GLU A 383 -38.16 -9.78 19.98
C GLU A 383 -37.58 -8.38 19.78
N GLU A 384 -36.25 -8.24 19.88
CA GLU A 384 -35.58 -6.96 19.65
C GLU A 384 -35.59 -6.55 18.17
N TYR A 385 -35.32 -7.49 17.25
CA TYR A 385 -35.23 -7.18 15.82
C TYR A 385 -36.58 -6.95 15.13
N ILE A 386 -37.63 -7.64 15.59
CA ILE A 386 -38.96 -7.65 14.94
C ILE A 386 -40.03 -7.04 15.85
N GLU A 387 -40.29 -7.63 17.01
CA GLU A 387 -41.46 -7.25 17.83
C GLU A 387 -41.34 -5.84 18.42
N SER A 388 -40.13 -5.44 18.78
CA SER A 388 -39.84 -4.12 19.37
C SER A 388 -39.65 -3.03 18.32
N ASP A 389 -39.65 -3.37 17.03
CA ASP A 389 -39.36 -2.43 15.95
C ASP A 389 -40.62 -1.63 15.55
N PRO A 390 -40.66 -0.32 15.83
CA PRO A 390 -41.84 0.50 15.55
C PRO A 390 -42.07 0.76 14.05
N THR A 391 -41.11 0.40 13.18
CA THR A 391 -41.19 0.67 11.74
C THR A 391 -42.03 -0.36 10.98
N ILE A 392 -42.27 -1.56 11.53
CA ILE A 392 -43.01 -2.63 10.82
C ILE A 392 -44.42 -2.19 10.40
N PRO A 393 -45.25 -1.57 11.27
CA PRO A 393 -46.56 -1.04 10.86
C PRO A 393 -46.48 -0.05 9.70
N ASP A 394 -45.48 0.84 9.70
CA ASP A 394 -45.27 1.82 8.64
C ASP A 394 -44.84 1.14 7.33
N ILE A 395 -43.93 0.16 7.42
CA ILE A 395 -43.49 -0.65 6.27
C ILE A 395 -44.70 -1.34 5.63
N LEU A 396 -45.61 -1.92 6.42
CA LEU A 396 -46.81 -2.59 5.91
C LEU A 396 -47.74 -1.59 5.20
N LYS A 397 -47.88 -0.37 5.72
CA LYS A 397 -48.77 0.67 5.18
C LYS A 397 -48.24 1.36 3.93
N ASN A 398 -46.96 1.75 3.90
CA ASN A 398 -46.41 2.66 2.88
C ASN A 398 -45.90 1.94 1.64
N PRO A 399 -46.08 2.47 0.41
CA PRO A 399 -45.57 1.82 -0.80
C PRO A 399 -44.03 1.75 -0.79
N PRO A 400 -43.40 0.75 -1.44
CA PRO A 400 -41.94 0.66 -1.49
C PRO A 400 -41.28 1.90 -2.09
N THR A 401 -41.95 2.59 -3.02
CA THR A 401 -41.50 3.86 -3.65
C THR A 401 -41.31 5.02 -2.68
N LEU A 402 -41.81 4.93 -1.45
CA LEU A 402 -41.55 5.92 -0.41
C LEU A 402 -40.13 5.77 0.19
N TYR A 403 -39.55 4.58 0.10
CA TYR A 403 -38.27 4.26 0.73
C TYR A 403 -37.14 4.34 -0.30
N GLU A 404 -36.05 4.97 0.12
CA GLU A 404 -34.79 4.99 -0.61
C GLU A 404 -34.24 3.57 -0.79
N ASP A 405 -33.39 3.38 -1.80
CA ASP A 405 -32.84 2.07 -2.13
C ASP A 405 -32.09 1.42 -0.93
N ASP A 406 -31.37 2.19 -0.13
CA ASP A 406 -30.69 1.71 1.08
C ASP A 406 -31.62 1.36 2.26
N GLN A 407 -32.89 1.75 2.24
CA GLN A 407 -33.87 1.38 3.27
C GLN A 407 -34.64 0.11 2.88
N ARG A 408 -34.86 -0.11 1.58
CA ARG A 408 -35.70 -1.21 1.07
C ARG A 408 -35.21 -2.59 1.50
N TYR A 409 -33.90 -2.85 1.48
CA TYR A 409 -33.37 -4.17 1.83
C TYR A 409 -33.63 -4.54 3.31
N HIS A 410 -33.55 -3.56 4.23
CA HIS A 410 -33.90 -3.76 5.63
C HIS A 410 -35.38 -4.10 5.80
N ASN A 411 -36.26 -3.39 5.09
CA ASN A 411 -37.70 -3.65 5.12
C ASN A 411 -38.01 -5.06 4.62
N VAL A 412 -37.38 -5.49 3.53
CA VAL A 412 -37.52 -6.84 2.97
C VAL A 412 -37.08 -7.89 3.98
N TYR A 413 -35.93 -7.73 4.63
CA TYR A 413 -35.48 -8.69 5.65
C TYR A 413 -36.42 -8.79 6.85
N LYS A 414 -36.93 -7.66 7.37
CA LYS A 414 -37.89 -7.66 8.50
C LYS A 414 -39.19 -8.35 8.11
N LEU A 415 -39.76 -8.01 6.96
CA LEU A 415 -40.98 -8.63 6.46
C LEU A 415 -40.80 -10.14 6.21
N ALA A 416 -39.66 -10.53 5.63
CA ALA A 416 -39.31 -11.93 5.40
C ALA A 416 -39.20 -12.69 6.72
N MET A 417 -38.50 -12.15 7.71
CA MET A 417 -38.37 -12.73 9.04
C MET A 417 -39.73 -12.90 9.73
N LYS A 418 -40.55 -11.84 9.79
CA LYS A 418 -41.87 -11.90 10.43
C LYS A 418 -42.78 -12.91 9.72
N PHE A 419 -42.78 -12.93 8.38
CA PHE A 419 -43.54 -13.92 7.61
C PHE A 419 -43.11 -15.36 7.93
N ILE A 420 -41.81 -15.65 7.97
CA ILE A 420 -41.36 -17.03 8.20
C ILE A 420 -41.65 -17.50 9.62
N ILE A 421 -41.64 -16.61 10.61
CA ILE A 421 -41.92 -16.99 11.99
C ILE A 421 -43.43 -17.09 12.25
N GLU A 422 -44.21 -16.08 11.86
CA GLU A 422 -45.62 -15.95 12.24
C GLU A 422 -46.61 -16.40 11.16
N LYS A 423 -46.15 -16.59 9.91
CA LYS A 423 -47.02 -16.80 8.74
C LYS A 423 -48.01 -15.66 8.52
N ASP A 424 -47.60 -14.42 8.83
CA ASP A 424 -48.43 -13.23 8.62
C ASP A 424 -48.63 -12.94 7.12
N ASN A 425 -49.88 -13.11 6.66
CA ASN A 425 -50.27 -12.87 5.27
C ASN A 425 -50.13 -11.39 4.85
N SER A 426 -50.16 -10.44 5.79
CA SER A 426 -49.93 -9.03 5.49
C SER A 426 -48.47 -8.80 5.10
N CYS A 427 -47.53 -9.41 5.83
CA CYS A 427 -46.11 -9.42 5.50
C CYS A 427 -45.84 -10.09 4.15
N LEU A 428 -46.45 -11.26 3.88
CA LEU A 428 -46.35 -11.92 2.58
C LEU A 428 -46.83 -11.04 1.43
N SER A 429 -48.01 -10.43 1.57
CA SER A 429 -48.58 -9.54 0.56
C SER A 429 -47.67 -8.33 0.32
N LYS A 430 -47.04 -7.82 1.39
CA LYS A 430 -46.10 -6.71 1.28
C LYS A 430 -44.79 -7.10 0.61
N LEU A 431 -44.23 -8.27 0.93
CA LEU A 431 -43.04 -8.80 0.26
C LEU A 431 -43.26 -8.92 -1.25
N LYS A 432 -44.40 -9.48 -1.68
CA LYS A 432 -44.77 -9.53 -3.11
C LYS A 432 -44.74 -8.14 -3.75
N THR A 433 -45.25 -7.13 -3.04
CA THR A 433 -45.22 -5.74 -3.51
C THR A 433 -43.79 -5.22 -3.69
N TYR A 434 -42.90 -5.43 -2.71
CA TYR A 434 -41.49 -5.03 -2.83
C TYR A 434 -40.77 -5.75 -3.98
N LEU A 435 -41.02 -7.05 -4.16
CA LEU A 435 -40.36 -7.84 -5.21
C LEU A 435 -40.89 -7.54 -6.62
N SER A 436 -42.17 -7.18 -6.78
CA SER A 436 -42.69 -6.70 -8.06
C SER A 436 -42.28 -5.26 -8.38
N ASP A 437 -41.97 -4.44 -7.36
CA ASP A 437 -41.58 -3.02 -7.51
C ASP A 437 -40.07 -2.80 -7.72
N MET A 438 -39.28 -3.84 -8.05
CA MET A 438 -37.83 -3.67 -8.29
C MET A 438 -37.53 -2.60 -9.35
N ASP A 439 -38.27 -2.58 -10.46
CA ASP A 439 -38.09 -1.65 -11.59
C ASP A 439 -38.34 -0.18 -11.22
N SER A 440 -38.98 0.09 -10.08
CA SER A 440 -39.11 1.47 -9.60
C SER A 440 -37.74 2.05 -9.22
N ILE A 441 -36.74 1.20 -8.97
CA ILE A 441 -35.35 1.59 -8.76
C ILE A 441 -34.67 1.63 -10.13
N THR A 442 -34.87 2.73 -10.85
CA THR A 442 -34.28 2.92 -12.17
C THR A 442 -32.75 3.08 -12.12
N HIS A 443 -32.23 3.52 -10.97
CA HIS A 443 -30.81 3.70 -10.73
C HIS A 443 -30.47 3.43 -9.27
N TYR A 444 -29.37 2.72 -9.03
CA TYR A 444 -28.76 2.60 -7.71
C TYR A 444 -27.63 3.61 -7.62
N SER A 445 -27.58 4.40 -6.55
CA SER A 445 -26.53 5.42 -6.42
C SER A 445 -25.12 4.82 -6.22
N SER A 446 -25.04 3.53 -5.87
CA SER A 446 -23.79 2.74 -5.83
C SER A 446 -24.04 1.23 -6.03
N ASP A 447 -22.98 0.53 -6.39
CA ASP A 447 -22.89 -0.94 -6.43
C ASP A 447 -23.29 -1.58 -5.09
N LEU A 448 -22.78 -1.08 -3.96
CA LEU A 448 -23.12 -1.60 -2.63
C LEU A 448 -24.62 -1.58 -2.33
N ARG A 449 -25.32 -0.51 -2.74
CA ARG A 449 -26.78 -0.41 -2.55
C ARG A 449 -27.52 -1.43 -3.41
N ARG A 450 -27.07 -1.61 -4.66
CA ARG A 450 -27.57 -2.67 -5.56
C ARG A 450 -27.34 -4.05 -4.95
N ALA A 451 -26.13 -4.34 -4.50
CA ALA A 451 -25.77 -5.62 -3.91
C ALA A 451 -26.64 -5.97 -2.70
N LYS A 452 -26.79 -5.04 -1.75
CA LYS A 452 -27.65 -5.25 -0.56
C LYS A 452 -29.11 -5.55 -0.92
N ASN A 453 -29.67 -4.81 -1.89
CA ASN A 453 -31.04 -5.05 -2.37
C ASN A 453 -31.17 -6.38 -3.10
N VAL A 454 -30.29 -6.68 -4.07
CA VAL A 454 -30.29 -7.95 -4.82
C VAL A 454 -30.17 -9.14 -3.87
N GLN A 455 -29.30 -9.05 -2.86
CA GLN A 455 -29.16 -10.10 -1.86
C GLN A 455 -30.46 -10.28 -1.06
N ALA A 456 -31.05 -9.19 -0.55
CA ALA A 456 -32.29 -9.27 0.21
C ALA A 456 -33.47 -9.78 -0.63
N TYR A 457 -33.58 -9.35 -1.88
CA TYR A 457 -34.61 -9.81 -2.82
C TYR A 457 -34.45 -11.29 -3.17
N ALA A 458 -33.22 -11.77 -3.41
CA ALA A 458 -32.94 -13.18 -3.65
C ALA A 458 -33.37 -14.04 -2.45
N ILE A 459 -32.95 -13.65 -1.24
CA ILE A 459 -33.32 -14.37 -0.01
C ILE A 459 -34.84 -14.35 0.22
N ALA A 460 -35.50 -13.20 0.02
CA ALA A 460 -36.95 -13.12 0.16
C ALA A 460 -37.69 -13.98 -0.86
N TYR A 461 -37.24 -14.00 -2.13
CA TYR A 461 -37.80 -14.87 -3.15
C TYR A 461 -37.64 -16.36 -2.81
N ASP A 462 -36.46 -16.79 -2.34
CA ASP A 462 -36.23 -18.16 -1.85
C ASP A 462 -37.23 -18.52 -0.73
N ILE A 463 -37.41 -17.61 0.22
CA ILE A 463 -38.29 -17.77 1.37
C ILE A 463 -39.76 -17.90 0.98
N ILE A 464 -40.27 -17.06 0.08
CA ILE A 464 -41.71 -17.02 -0.26
C ILE A 464 -42.07 -17.81 -1.51
N TYR A 465 -41.11 -18.51 -2.15
CA TYR A 465 -41.29 -19.15 -3.45
C TYR A 465 -42.55 -20.02 -3.55
N SER A 466 -42.83 -20.84 -2.52
CA SER A 466 -44.01 -21.71 -2.46
C SER A 466 -45.34 -20.96 -2.32
N ASN A 467 -45.30 -19.67 -1.99
CA ASN A 467 -46.45 -18.79 -1.83
C ASN A 467 -46.69 -17.89 -3.06
N LEU A 468 -45.85 -18.02 -4.09
CA LEU A 468 -45.98 -17.33 -5.36
C LEU A 468 -46.74 -18.21 -6.36
N THR A 469 -47.57 -17.57 -7.17
CA THR A 469 -48.13 -18.18 -8.38
C THR A 469 -47.01 -18.35 -9.42
N VAL A 470 -47.21 -19.24 -10.40
CA VAL A 470 -46.23 -19.43 -11.49
C VAL A 470 -45.92 -18.11 -12.23
N ALA A 471 -46.93 -17.25 -12.39
CA ALA A 471 -46.75 -15.93 -13.01
C ALA A 471 -45.89 -15.00 -12.14
N GLU A 472 -46.18 -14.91 -10.84
CA GLU A 472 -45.37 -14.13 -9.90
C GLU A 472 -43.93 -14.67 -9.80
N GLN A 473 -43.76 -16.00 -9.84
CA GLN A 473 -42.44 -16.64 -9.83
C GLN A 473 -41.60 -16.21 -11.03
N GLN A 474 -42.21 -16.21 -12.23
CA GLN A 474 -41.53 -15.82 -13.47
C GLN A 474 -41.21 -14.32 -13.49
N GLU A 475 -42.17 -13.47 -13.10
CA GLU A 475 -41.99 -12.01 -13.05
C GLU A 475 -40.84 -11.63 -12.12
N ILE A 476 -40.85 -12.13 -10.87
CA ILE A 476 -39.81 -11.79 -9.90
C ILE A 476 -38.47 -12.41 -10.30
N TYR A 477 -38.46 -13.59 -10.93
CA TYR A 477 -37.23 -14.19 -11.49
C TYR A 477 -36.58 -13.25 -12.52
N GLU A 478 -37.35 -12.74 -13.47
CA GLU A 478 -36.86 -11.86 -14.53
C GLU A 478 -36.30 -10.56 -13.95
N LYS A 479 -37.04 -9.93 -13.04
CA LYS A 479 -36.62 -8.71 -12.33
C LYS A 479 -35.33 -8.91 -11.53
N LEU A 480 -35.27 -9.99 -10.74
CA LEU A 480 -34.09 -10.31 -9.95
C LEU A 480 -32.86 -10.56 -10.85
N TYR A 481 -33.06 -11.28 -11.96
CA TYR A 481 -32.00 -11.49 -12.96
C TYR A 481 -31.51 -10.14 -13.51
N GLU A 482 -32.40 -9.28 -14.00
CA GLU A 482 -32.03 -7.97 -14.56
C GLU A 482 -31.29 -7.08 -13.56
N HIS A 483 -31.74 -7.04 -12.30
CA HIS A 483 -31.09 -6.25 -11.25
C HIS A 483 -29.70 -6.82 -10.86
N SER A 484 -29.51 -8.14 -10.97
CA SER A 484 -28.25 -8.83 -10.67
C SER A 484 -27.20 -8.77 -11.80
N VAL A 485 -27.63 -8.68 -13.07
CA VAL A 485 -26.72 -8.70 -14.23
C VAL A 485 -25.60 -7.65 -14.14
N PRO A 486 -25.85 -6.38 -13.71
CA PRO A 486 -24.78 -5.41 -13.57
C PRO A 486 -23.70 -5.77 -12.54
N LEU A 487 -24.04 -6.56 -11.51
CA LEU A 487 -23.06 -7.06 -10.53
C LEU A 487 -22.09 -8.08 -11.14
N MET A 488 -22.37 -8.64 -12.33
CA MET A 488 -21.44 -9.53 -13.04
C MET A 488 -20.21 -8.80 -13.63
N ARG A 489 -20.20 -7.47 -13.61
CA ARG A 489 -19.07 -6.64 -14.10
C ARG A 489 -18.09 -6.36 -12.96
N MET A 490 -17.52 -7.44 -12.41
CA MET A 490 -16.64 -7.42 -11.24
C MET A 490 -15.23 -6.89 -11.54
N ASP A 491 -14.88 -6.71 -12.82
CA ASP A 491 -13.59 -6.21 -13.29
C ASP A 491 -13.34 -4.74 -12.94
N LEU A 492 -14.37 -3.95 -12.65
CA LEU A 492 -14.23 -2.49 -12.48
C LEU A 492 -13.52 -2.06 -11.18
N TYR A 493 -13.42 -2.93 -10.14
CA TYR A 493 -12.79 -2.59 -8.84
C TYR A 493 -12.12 -3.84 -8.22
N HIS A 494 -11.27 -4.54 -8.96
CA HIS A 494 -10.75 -5.86 -8.56
C HIS A 494 -10.04 -5.93 -7.20
N ARG A 495 -9.59 -4.79 -6.63
CA ARG A 495 -8.85 -4.72 -5.35
C ARG A 495 -9.65 -3.97 -4.27
N ASN A 496 -10.91 -4.34 -4.02
CA ASN A 496 -11.72 -3.65 -3.01
C ASN A 496 -12.79 -4.56 -2.37
N ASN A 497 -13.09 -4.37 -1.08
CA ASN A 497 -14.12 -5.13 -0.34
C ASN A 497 -15.51 -5.11 -1.00
N HIS A 498 -15.84 -4.07 -1.77
CA HIS A 498 -17.08 -3.95 -2.54
C HIS A 498 -17.31 -5.18 -3.41
N ARG A 499 -16.24 -5.77 -3.95
CA ARG A 499 -16.32 -6.97 -4.79
C ARG A 499 -16.78 -8.20 -4.04
N VAL A 500 -16.38 -8.33 -2.79
CA VAL A 500 -16.85 -9.43 -1.94
C VAL A 500 -18.32 -9.22 -1.56
N VAL A 501 -18.74 -7.96 -1.36
CA VAL A 501 -20.16 -7.60 -1.14
C VAL A 501 -21.00 -7.91 -2.38
N ASP A 502 -20.56 -7.46 -3.56
CA ASP A 502 -21.18 -7.75 -4.85
C ASP A 502 -21.23 -9.26 -5.11
N ALA A 503 -20.14 -9.98 -4.80
CA ALA A 503 -20.06 -11.44 -4.93
C ALA A 503 -21.04 -12.14 -4.01
N GLY A 504 -21.19 -11.69 -2.76
CA GLY A 504 -22.20 -12.20 -1.84
C GLY A 504 -23.63 -12.01 -2.36
N ALA A 505 -23.92 -10.87 -2.99
CA ALA A 505 -25.23 -10.59 -3.58
C ALA A 505 -25.49 -11.39 -4.86
N LEU A 506 -24.54 -11.34 -5.81
CA LEU A 506 -24.59 -12.07 -7.08
C LEU A 506 -24.64 -13.58 -6.84
N GLY A 507 -23.95 -14.07 -5.81
CA GLY A 507 -23.92 -15.47 -5.44
C GLY A 507 -25.27 -15.92 -4.90
N CYS A 508 -25.89 -15.16 -4.00
CA CYS A 508 -27.26 -15.41 -3.54
C CYS A 508 -28.27 -15.42 -4.71
N ALA A 509 -28.20 -14.43 -5.61
CA ALA A 509 -29.04 -14.40 -6.81
C ALA A 509 -28.78 -15.63 -7.71
N GLY A 510 -27.51 -15.98 -7.92
CA GLY A 510 -27.09 -17.14 -8.69
C GLY A 510 -27.64 -18.46 -8.11
N LEU A 511 -27.60 -18.64 -6.79
CA LEU A 511 -28.19 -19.79 -6.11
C LEU A 511 -29.69 -19.88 -6.39
N VAL A 512 -30.44 -18.80 -6.16
CA VAL A 512 -31.89 -18.75 -6.39
C VAL A 512 -32.28 -19.02 -7.83
N LEU A 513 -31.62 -18.32 -8.76
CA LEU A 513 -31.89 -18.38 -10.19
C LEU A 513 -31.28 -19.62 -10.86
N LYS A 514 -30.57 -20.45 -10.09
CA LYS A 514 -29.80 -21.61 -10.56
C LYS A 514 -28.83 -21.26 -11.69
N ASN A 515 -28.21 -20.08 -11.59
CA ASN A 515 -27.29 -19.55 -12.58
C ASN A 515 -25.83 -19.85 -12.18
N LYS A 516 -25.29 -20.93 -12.75
CA LYS A 516 -23.90 -21.37 -12.54
C LYS A 516 -22.86 -20.27 -12.73
N LYS A 517 -23.02 -19.43 -13.77
CA LYS A 517 -22.03 -18.41 -14.11
C LYS A 517 -21.95 -17.35 -13.01
N MET A 518 -23.09 -16.96 -12.44
CA MET A 518 -23.13 -16.01 -11.32
C MET A 518 -22.45 -16.60 -10.08
N ILE A 519 -22.69 -17.88 -9.79
CA ILE A 519 -22.10 -18.59 -8.64
C ILE A 519 -20.58 -18.74 -8.80
N ASP A 520 -20.12 -19.26 -9.94
CA ASP A 520 -18.69 -19.43 -10.22
C ASP A 520 -17.95 -18.09 -10.10
N LEU A 521 -18.50 -17.02 -10.69
CA LEU A 521 -17.90 -15.68 -10.64
C LEU A 521 -17.87 -15.12 -9.21
N SER A 522 -18.90 -15.35 -8.41
CA SER A 522 -18.91 -14.95 -7.00
C SER A 522 -17.86 -15.70 -6.17
N ILE A 523 -17.65 -16.99 -6.42
CA ILE A 523 -16.63 -17.78 -5.71
C ILE A 523 -15.23 -17.30 -6.10
N ASP A 524 -14.97 -17.17 -7.40
CA ASP A 524 -13.70 -16.71 -7.96
C ASP A 524 -13.31 -15.34 -7.40
N THR A 525 -14.23 -14.37 -7.45
CA THR A 525 -14.00 -13.02 -6.92
C THR A 525 -13.72 -12.99 -5.41
N ALA A 526 -14.43 -13.80 -4.63
CA ALA A 526 -14.16 -13.90 -3.19
C ALA A 526 -12.78 -14.52 -2.93
N LEU A 527 -12.42 -15.59 -3.65
CA LEU A 527 -11.11 -16.23 -3.53
C LEU A 527 -9.97 -15.30 -3.96
N ASP A 528 -10.12 -14.58 -5.07
CA ASP A 528 -9.14 -13.58 -5.53
C ASP A 528 -8.88 -12.52 -4.45
N TYR A 529 -9.95 -11.97 -3.85
CA TYR A 529 -9.83 -11.03 -2.75
C TYR A 529 -9.06 -11.60 -1.56
N PHE A 530 -9.43 -12.80 -1.09
CA PHE A 530 -8.76 -13.39 0.07
C PHE A 530 -7.33 -13.82 -0.25
N TYR A 531 -7.04 -14.41 -1.40
CA TYR A 531 -5.72 -14.99 -1.70
C TYR A 531 -4.73 -13.99 -2.31
N ASN A 532 -5.18 -13.08 -3.17
CA ASN A 532 -4.30 -12.20 -3.93
C ASN A 532 -4.15 -10.80 -3.30
N GLN A 533 -5.10 -10.36 -2.47
CA GLN A 533 -5.03 -9.04 -1.82
C GLN A 533 -4.58 -9.12 -0.35
N ASN A 534 -5.12 -10.08 0.41
CA ASN A 534 -4.85 -10.15 1.86
C ASN A 534 -3.52 -10.83 2.22
N PRO A 535 -2.79 -10.34 3.23
CA PRO A 535 -1.61 -10.98 3.81
C PRO A 535 -1.77 -12.47 4.13
N ALA A 536 -0.72 -13.27 3.89
CA ALA A 536 -0.71 -14.74 3.99
C ALA A 536 -1.26 -15.29 5.32
N ASP A 537 -1.05 -14.57 6.42
CA ASP A 537 -1.49 -14.93 7.76
C ASP A 537 -2.93 -14.52 8.09
N GLY A 538 -3.68 -13.95 7.13
CA GLY A 538 -5.10 -13.64 7.27
C GLY A 538 -5.41 -12.18 7.55
N GLY A 539 -4.40 -11.32 7.70
CA GLY A 539 -4.61 -9.88 7.82
C GLY A 539 -5.40 -9.28 6.67
N SER A 540 -5.77 -8.02 6.81
CA SER A 540 -6.56 -7.28 5.83
C SER A 540 -5.71 -6.22 5.15
N PHE A 541 -5.76 -6.14 3.82
CA PHE A 541 -5.17 -5.01 3.09
C PHE A 541 -6.01 -3.72 3.18
N GLU A 542 -7.19 -3.79 3.80
CA GLU A 542 -8.15 -2.70 3.98
C GLU A 542 -8.47 -2.43 5.46
N GLY A 543 -7.80 -3.10 6.40
CA GLY A 543 -8.10 -3.01 7.83
C GLY A 543 -9.33 -3.81 8.30
N TYR A 544 -9.64 -3.71 9.61
CA TYR A 544 -10.65 -4.53 10.29
C TYR A 544 -12.09 -4.30 9.81
N SER A 545 -12.50 -3.04 9.73
CA SER A 545 -13.88 -2.70 9.41
C SER A 545 -14.28 -3.20 8.02
N TYR A 546 -13.38 -3.09 7.04
CA TYR A 546 -13.66 -3.50 5.67
C TYR A 546 -13.61 -5.02 5.48
N ILE A 547 -12.67 -5.74 6.10
CA ILE A 547 -12.65 -7.21 6.03
C ILE A 547 -13.88 -7.82 6.71
N ALA A 548 -14.30 -7.26 7.85
CA ALA A 548 -15.53 -7.67 8.52
C ALA A 548 -16.76 -7.35 7.68
N PHE A 549 -16.79 -6.18 7.03
CA PHE A 549 -17.87 -5.81 6.12
C PHE A 549 -17.96 -6.77 4.93
N ALA A 550 -16.83 -7.12 4.30
CA ALA A 550 -16.75 -8.12 3.24
C ALA A 550 -17.28 -9.49 3.70
N ILE A 551 -16.76 -10.03 4.81
CA ILE A 551 -17.16 -11.34 5.35
C ILE A 551 -18.64 -11.36 5.72
N ARG A 552 -19.14 -10.31 6.38
CA ARG A 552 -20.55 -10.20 6.79
C ARG A 552 -21.47 -10.29 5.58
N GLU A 553 -21.21 -9.54 4.53
CA GLU A 553 -22.07 -9.51 3.34
C GLU A 553 -21.89 -10.78 2.48
N LEU A 554 -20.73 -11.44 2.51
CA LEU A 554 -20.50 -12.75 1.87
C LEU A 554 -21.22 -13.90 2.59
N SER A 555 -21.39 -13.80 3.91
CA SER A 555 -21.79 -14.93 4.78
C SER A 555 -23.05 -15.67 4.33
N GLN A 556 -24.10 -14.96 3.89
CA GLN A 556 -25.34 -15.59 3.44
C GLN A 556 -25.13 -16.45 2.19
N PHE A 557 -24.29 -15.99 1.26
CA PHE A 557 -23.93 -16.78 0.08
C PHE A 557 -23.05 -17.97 0.45
N ALA A 558 -22.01 -17.76 1.26
CA ALA A 558 -21.10 -18.83 1.70
C ALA A 558 -21.85 -19.95 2.43
N ILE A 559 -22.80 -19.60 3.31
CA ILE A 559 -23.64 -20.56 4.03
C ILE A 559 -24.57 -21.30 3.07
N GLY A 560 -25.23 -20.57 2.15
CA GLY A 560 -26.11 -21.19 1.16
C GLY A 560 -25.38 -22.16 0.25
N LEU A 561 -24.19 -21.78 -0.21
CA LEU A 561 -23.31 -22.61 -1.03
C LEU A 561 -22.89 -23.88 -0.30
N ARG A 562 -22.45 -23.76 0.97
CA ARG A 562 -22.13 -24.92 1.84
C ARG A 562 -23.33 -25.85 2.01
N LYS A 563 -24.53 -25.31 2.29
CA LYS A 563 -25.74 -26.11 2.55
C LYS A 563 -26.18 -26.97 1.37
N ILE A 564 -25.92 -26.52 0.14
CA ILE A 564 -26.23 -27.31 -1.06
C ILE A 564 -25.09 -28.25 -1.47
N GLY A 565 -23.99 -28.28 -0.72
CA GLY A 565 -22.82 -29.12 -0.99
C GLY A 565 -21.82 -28.51 -1.98
N GLY A 566 -21.86 -27.19 -2.18
CA GLY A 566 -20.86 -26.45 -2.96
C GLY A 566 -19.58 -26.18 -2.19
N PHE A 567 -18.79 -25.21 -2.65
CA PHE A 567 -17.56 -24.80 -1.97
C PHE A 567 -17.84 -24.26 -0.56
N ASP A 568 -17.06 -24.73 0.43
CA ASP A 568 -17.19 -24.34 1.84
C ASP A 568 -16.06 -23.40 2.25
N PHE A 569 -16.35 -22.08 2.25
CA PHE A 569 -15.41 -21.06 2.72
C PHE A 569 -14.98 -21.27 4.17
N TYR A 570 -15.83 -21.88 5.02
CA TYR A 570 -15.52 -22.15 6.42
C TYR A 570 -14.61 -23.39 6.62
N GLN A 571 -14.16 -24.01 5.52
CA GLN A 571 -13.08 -24.99 5.47
C GLN A 571 -11.89 -24.51 4.62
N ASP A 572 -11.96 -23.32 4.04
CA ASP A 572 -10.85 -22.73 3.32
C ASP A 572 -9.82 -22.18 4.30
N ASN A 573 -8.55 -22.57 4.12
CA ASN A 573 -7.48 -22.24 5.07
C ASN A 573 -7.23 -20.73 5.15
N LYS A 574 -7.39 -20.00 4.04
CA LYS A 574 -7.11 -18.57 3.99
C LYS A 574 -8.25 -17.79 4.62
N PHE A 575 -9.49 -18.15 4.31
CA PHE A 575 -10.66 -17.58 4.95
C PHE A 575 -10.66 -17.81 6.47
N ILE A 576 -10.29 -19.01 6.92
CA ILE A 576 -10.13 -19.32 8.35
C ILE A 576 -8.98 -18.53 8.98
N ALA A 577 -7.84 -18.38 8.30
CA ALA A 577 -6.75 -17.54 8.79
C ALA A 577 -7.20 -16.08 8.97
N THR A 578 -8.05 -15.56 8.07
CA THR A 578 -8.64 -14.23 8.23
C THR A 578 -9.57 -14.12 9.44
N LEU A 579 -10.39 -15.14 9.71
CA LEU A 579 -11.22 -15.18 10.92
C LEU A 579 -10.38 -15.30 12.19
N ASP A 580 -9.28 -16.07 12.16
CA ASP A 580 -8.32 -16.16 13.28
C ASP A 580 -7.65 -14.81 13.53
N TYR A 581 -7.21 -14.13 12.46
CA TYR A 581 -6.67 -12.78 12.56
C TYR A 581 -7.65 -11.87 13.30
N ILE A 582 -8.88 -11.72 12.81
CA ILE A 582 -9.89 -10.88 13.47
C ILE A 582 -10.12 -11.32 14.92
N GLY A 583 -10.28 -12.63 15.18
CA GLY A 583 -10.61 -13.13 16.51
C GLY A 583 -9.50 -12.99 17.55
N GLU A 584 -8.23 -13.13 17.15
CA GLU A 584 -7.09 -13.13 18.06
C GLU A 584 -6.59 -11.71 18.36
N THR A 585 -6.70 -10.80 17.41
CA THR A 585 -6.06 -9.48 17.48
C THR A 585 -6.90 -8.43 18.17
N LEU A 586 -8.24 -8.59 18.23
CA LEU A 586 -9.13 -7.70 18.97
C LEU A 586 -8.66 -7.49 20.42
N GLY A 587 -8.82 -6.25 20.88
CA GLY A 587 -8.52 -5.80 22.22
C GLY A 587 -9.41 -6.44 23.29
N PRO A 588 -9.17 -6.15 24.58
CA PRO A 588 -9.75 -6.93 25.68
C PRO A 588 -11.28 -6.96 25.75
N ILE A 589 -11.96 -5.87 25.40
CA ILE A 589 -13.44 -5.81 25.33
C ILE A 589 -13.99 -5.97 23.90
N GLY A 590 -13.19 -6.60 23.03
CA GLY A 590 -13.55 -6.90 21.65
C GLY A 590 -13.51 -5.69 20.73
N MET A 591 -12.65 -4.70 20.94
CA MET A 591 -12.48 -3.55 20.02
C MET A 591 -11.26 -3.74 19.11
N PRO A 592 -11.31 -3.36 17.83
CA PRO A 592 -10.12 -3.38 16.97
C PRO A 592 -9.15 -2.27 17.38
N GLY A 593 -7.94 -2.33 16.83
CA GLY A 593 -7.09 -1.15 16.79
C GLY A 593 -7.52 -0.26 15.62
N SER A 594 -7.37 1.06 15.75
CA SER A 594 -7.84 2.05 14.77
C SER A 594 -6.79 2.36 13.69
N PHE A 595 -6.20 1.32 13.10
CA PHE A 595 -5.34 1.45 11.93
C PHE A 595 -6.19 1.42 10.66
N GLU A 596 -5.70 2.07 9.60
CA GLU A 596 -6.48 2.26 8.37
C GLU A 596 -7.85 2.91 8.64
N ASP A 597 -8.73 2.91 7.63
CA ASP A 597 -10.12 3.32 7.80
C ASP A 597 -10.91 2.30 8.65
N CYS A 598 -10.69 2.36 9.97
CA CYS A 598 -11.27 1.45 10.95
C CYS A 598 -12.14 2.19 11.99
N THR A 599 -13.21 1.52 12.39
CA THR A 599 -14.16 1.95 13.42
C THR A 599 -14.28 0.86 14.48
N PHE A 600 -14.82 1.18 15.65
CA PHE A 600 -15.18 0.21 16.70
C PHE A 600 -16.53 -0.46 16.44
N ASP A 601 -16.88 -0.57 15.17
CA ASP A 601 -18.17 -1.04 14.73
C ASP A 601 -18.37 -2.53 15.08
N PRO A 602 -19.49 -2.88 15.73
CA PRO A 602 -19.67 -4.23 16.24
C PRO A 602 -19.99 -5.28 15.16
N ARG A 603 -20.06 -4.87 13.87
CA ARG A 603 -20.09 -5.77 12.71
C ARG A 603 -18.90 -6.72 12.65
N ILE A 604 -17.76 -6.36 13.24
CA ILE A 604 -16.58 -7.21 13.32
C ILE A 604 -16.89 -8.48 14.14
N GLN A 605 -17.49 -8.33 15.31
CA GLN A 605 -17.84 -9.44 16.20
C GLN A 605 -19.07 -10.18 15.69
N GLU A 606 -20.00 -9.50 15.02
CA GLU A 606 -21.11 -10.13 14.30
C GLU A 606 -20.61 -11.14 13.24
N SER A 607 -19.51 -10.82 12.55
CA SER A 607 -18.90 -11.74 11.58
C SER A 607 -18.32 -12.98 12.26
N LEU A 608 -17.69 -12.81 13.44
CA LEU A 608 -17.13 -13.90 14.23
C LEU A 608 -18.21 -14.83 14.80
N ILE A 609 -19.33 -14.31 15.33
CA ILE A 609 -20.40 -15.17 15.87
C ILE A 609 -21.07 -15.99 14.76
N ILE A 610 -21.28 -15.40 13.58
CA ILE A 610 -21.78 -16.14 12.41
C ILE A 610 -20.78 -17.24 12.03
N ALA A 611 -19.48 -16.91 11.94
CA ALA A 611 -18.44 -17.88 11.64
C ALA A 611 -18.33 -19.00 12.69
N ALA A 612 -18.51 -18.69 13.98
CA ALA A 612 -18.48 -19.65 15.08
C ALA A 612 -19.47 -20.80 14.83
N ALA A 613 -20.71 -20.48 14.45
CA ALA A 613 -21.71 -21.47 14.10
C ALA A 613 -21.28 -22.37 12.92
N GLN A 614 -20.60 -21.79 11.94
CA GLN A 614 -20.22 -22.52 10.73
C GLN A 614 -19.01 -23.43 10.94
N VAL A 615 -18.02 -23.01 11.72
CA VAL A 615 -16.80 -23.77 11.97
C VAL A 615 -16.92 -24.77 13.12
N ASN A 616 -17.99 -24.70 13.93
CA ASN A 616 -18.13 -25.52 15.15
C ASN A 616 -17.99 -27.04 14.94
N GLU A 617 -18.42 -27.55 13.77
CA GLU A 617 -18.34 -28.98 13.46
C GLU A 617 -16.89 -29.44 13.24
N HIS A 618 -16.05 -28.62 12.63
CA HIS A 618 -14.69 -29.00 12.19
C HIS A 618 -13.58 -28.36 13.06
N HIS A 619 -13.88 -27.23 13.70
CA HIS A 619 -12.97 -26.44 14.53
C HIS A 619 -13.69 -25.95 15.81
N PRO A 620 -14.13 -26.87 16.69
CA PRO A 620 -14.92 -26.52 17.87
C PRO A 620 -14.20 -25.52 18.79
N GLU A 621 -12.89 -25.65 18.99
CA GLU A 621 -12.14 -24.70 19.81
C GLU A 621 -12.15 -23.28 19.22
N LYS A 622 -12.00 -23.13 17.90
CA LYS A 622 -12.12 -21.82 17.23
C LYS A 622 -13.52 -21.25 17.37
N ALA A 623 -14.55 -22.09 17.19
CA ALA A 623 -15.93 -21.68 17.39
C ALA A 623 -16.18 -21.16 18.81
N GLN A 624 -15.68 -21.87 19.83
CA GLN A 624 -15.77 -21.44 21.23
C GLN A 624 -15.03 -20.12 21.48
N ASN A 625 -13.88 -19.92 20.83
CA ASN A 625 -13.11 -18.69 20.93
C ASN A 625 -13.81 -17.50 20.25
N TYR A 626 -14.33 -17.67 19.04
CA TYR A 626 -15.09 -16.64 18.33
C TYR A 626 -16.38 -16.28 19.08
N GLN A 627 -17.08 -17.29 19.61
CA GLN A 627 -18.22 -17.10 20.50
C GLN A 627 -17.84 -16.26 21.73
N TYR A 628 -16.71 -16.58 22.37
CA TYR A 628 -16.24 -15.83 23.53
C TYR A 628 -16.03 -14.35 23.21
N ILE A 629 -15.37 -14.01 22.09
CA ILE A 629 -15.13 -12.61 21.70
C ILE A 629 -16.44 -11.83 21.53
N TRP A 630 -17.41 -12.42 20.83
CA TRP A 630 -18.72 -11.79 20.67
C TRP A 630 -19.42 -11.61 22.02
N GLU A 631 -19.44 -12.63 22.89
CA GLU A 631 -20.06 -12.50 24.20
C GLU A 631 -19.38 -11.49 25.12
N GLN A 632 -18.06 -11.32 25.03
CA GLN A 632 -17.39 -10.22 25.74
C GLN A 632 -17.92 -8.88 25.25
N ARG A 633 -18.03 -8.69 23.94
CA ARG A 633 -18.54 -7.46 23.35
C ARG A 633 -20.00 -7.16 23.76
N GLU A 634 -20.86 -8.17 23.85
CA GLU A 634 -22.24 -8.00 24.32
C GLU A 634 -22.31 -7.60 25.80
N LYS A 635 -21.42 -8.12 26.65
CA LYS A 635 -21.36 -7.77 28.08
C LYS A 635 -21.03 -6.30 28.31
N ASN A 636 -20.43 -5.62 27.34
CA ASN A 636 -20.09 -4.20 27.45
C ASN A 636 -21.32 -3.32 27.72
N ALA A 637 -22.53 -3.75 27.34
CA ALA A 637 -23.77 -3.04 27.69
C ALA A 637 -24.02 -2.92 29.20
N ASN A 638 -23.37 -3.77 30.02
CA ASN A 638 -23.45 -3.74 31.48
C ASN A 638 -22.38 -2.85 32.13
N TYR A 639 -21.43 -2.32 31.37
CA TYR A 639 -20.43 -1.43 31.94
C TYR A 639 -21.04 -0.08 32.31
N PRO A 640 -20.55 0.56 33.39
CA PRO A 640 -21.10 1.82 33.85
C PRO A 640 -21.02 2.92 32.78
N SER A 641 -19.98 2.88 31.95
CA SER A 641 -19.71 3.86 30.91
C SER A 641 -20.51 3.66 29.62
N ALA A 642 -21.23 2.55 29.45
CA ALA A 642 -21.91 2.21 28.20
C ALA A 642 -23.05 3.19 27.83
N SER A 643 -23.62 3.90 28.80
CA SER A 643 -24.57 5.00 28.52
C SER A 643 -23.89 6.21 27.89
N THR A 644 -22.62 6.42 28.21
CA THR A 644 -21.80 7.54 27.76
C THR A 644 -21.14 7.24 26.42
N TYR A 645 -20.57 6.04 26.28
CA TYR A 645 -19.85 5.59 25.10
C TYR A 645 -20.63 4.49 24.39
N GLY A 646 -21.66 4.88 23.63
CA GLY A 646 -22.53 3.92 22.93
C GLY A 646 -21.77 2.96 22.01
N TYR A 647 -20.67 3.42 21.43
CA TYR A 647 -19.80 2.66 20.53
C TYR A 647 -19.04 1.51 21.20
N ILE A 648 -19.11 1.32 22.52
CA ILE A 648 -18.53 0.12 23.17
C ILE A 648 -19.52 -1.05 23.20
N LYS A 649 -20.79 -0.84 22.85
CA LYS A 649 -21.83 -1.87 22.91
C LYS A 649 -21.71 -2.89 21.78
N GLY A 650 -22.31 -4.06 22.02
CA GLY A 650 -22.55 -5.06 20.98
C GLY A 650 -23.49 -4.56 19.87
N GLU A 651 -23.53 -5.33 18.79
CA GLU A 651 -24.40 -5.05 17.63
C GLU A 651 -25.82 -5.46 17.99
N ASN A 652 -26.82 -4.66 17.62
CA ASN A 652 -28.22 -5.05 17.77
C ASN A 652 -28.50 -6.33 16.95
N PRO A 653 -29.41 -7.21 17.41
CA PRO A 653 -29.76 -8.40 16.67
C PRO A 653 -30.15 -8.12 15.22
N SER A 654 -29.67 -8.97 14.31
CA SER A 654 -29.84 -8.80 12.87
C SER A 654 -30.52 -10.01 12.24
N PHE A 655 -31.13 -9.81 11.07
CA PHE A 655 -31.63 -10.91 10.23
C PHE A 655 -30.58 -12.01 10.01
N ARG A 656 -29.31 -11.59 9.79
CA ARG A 656 -28.19 -12.52 9.58
C ARG A 656 -27.89 -13.28 10.85
N ARG A 657 -27.80 -12.64 12.03
CA ARG A 657 -27.58 -13.33 13.32
C ARG A 657 -28.59 -14.46 13.51
N ILE A 658 -29.88 -14.15 13.37
CA ILE A 658 -30.98 -15.07 13.67
C ILE A 658 -30.94 -16.30 12.75
N LEU A 659 -30.68 -16.12 11.45
CA LEU A 659 -30.73 -17.23 10.47
C LEU A 659 -29.38 -17.90 10.19
N CYS A 660 -28.27 -17.17 10.27
CA CYS A 660 -26.94 -17.67 9.94
C CYS A 660 -26.22 -18.30 11.14
N TYR A 661 -26.60 -17.95 12.37
CA TYR A 661 -26.16 -18.66 13.58
C TYR A 661 -26.91 -19.98 13.73
N ASN A 662 -26.66 -20.93 12.83
CA ASN A 662 -27.42 -22.18 12.69
C ASN A 662 -26.86 -23.33 13.56
N VAL A 663 -26.82 -23.14 14.88
CA VAL A 663 -26.47 -24.22 15.84
C VAL A 663 -27.69 -24.65 16.63
N LYS A 664 -27.79 -25.94 16.99
CA LYS A 664 -28.91 -26.48 17.77
C LYS A 664 -29.01 -25.83 19.15
N ASP A 665 -27.87 -25.75 19.83
CA ASP A 665 -27.69 -25.16 21.14
C ASP A 665 -26.58 -24.10 21.04
N PRO A 666 -26.63 -23.01 21.83
CA PRO A 666 -25.55 -22.02 21.87
C PRO A 666 -24.19 -22.69 22.12
N ILE A 667 -23.18 -22.24 21.38
CA ILE A 667 -21.81 -22.71 21.58
C ILE A 667 -21.34 -22.22 22.95
N SER A 668 -20.70 -23.08 23.74
CA SER A 668 -20.11 -22.64 25.01
C SER A 668 -18.90 -21.75 24.72
N PRO A 669 -18.86 -20.50 25.20
CA PRO A 669 -17.70 -19.63 25.00
C PRO A 669 -16.47 -20.22 25.70
N LYS A 670 -15.28 -20.06 25.11
CA LYS A 670 -14.00 -20.36 25.75
C LYS A 670 -13.00 -19.25 25.42
N PRO A 671 -12.33 -18.64 26.42
CA PRO A 671 -11.26 -17.69 26.13
C PRO A 671 -10.08 -18.39 25.47
N TYR A 672 -9.36 -17.67 24.62
CA TYR A 672 -8.05 -18.09 24.12
C TYR A 672 -7.11 -18.35 25.31
N THR A 673 -6.43 -19.51 25.32
CA THR A 673 -5.43 -19.82 26.34
C THR A 673 -4.16 -18.99 26.16
N VAL A 674 -3.78 -18.77 24.91
CA VAL A 674 -2.67 -17.92 24.45
C VAL A 674 -3.11 -17.31 23.13
N ARG A 675 -2.76 -16.05 22.87
CA ARG A 675 -2.98 -15.41 21.57
C ARG A 675 -1.65 -15.07 20.93
N LYS A 676 -1.60 -15.13 19.60
CA LYS A 676 -0.45 -14.74 18.81
C LYS A 676 -0.21 -13.22 18.93
N GLU A 677 1.01 -12.84 19.31
CA GLU A 677 1.36 -11.41 19.48
C GLU A 677 1.85 -10.75 18.20
N VAL A 678 2.32 -11.49 17.18
CA VAL A 678 2.93 -10.90 15.98
C VAL A 678 2.46 -11.64 14.73
N TRP A 679 1.96 -10.89 13.76
CA TRP A 679 1.42 -11.34 12.48
C TRP A 679 2.37 -10.87 11.38
N ASN A 680 3.31 -11.75 11.02
CA ASN A 680 4.44 -11.43 10.15
C ASN A 680 4.02 -10.92 8.77
N ALA A 681 3.11 -11.62 8.09
CA ALA A 681 2.73 -11.20 6.73
C ALA A 681 1.87 -9.93 6.76
N SER A 682 1.10 -9.74 7.83
CA SER A 682 0.38 -8.49 8.10
C SER A 682 1.30 -7.37 8.60
N SER A 683 2.54 -7.68 8.97
CA SER A 683 3.47 -6.79 9.68
C SER A 683 2.81 -5.99 10.83
N MET A 684 2.02 -6.69 11.65
CA MET A 684 1.36 -6.12 12.82
C MET A 684 1.70 -6.89 14.09
N ALA A 685 1.73 -6.19 15.22
CA ALA A 685 1.91 -6.78 16.54
C ALA A 685 0.81 -6.36 17.52
N TYR A 686 0.55 -7.19 18.52
CA TYR A 686 -0.54 -7.12 19.49
C TYR A 686 -0.03 -7.58 20.85
N LEU A 687 0.83 -6.77 21.44
CA LEU A 687 1.47 -7.05 22.73
C LEU A 687 0.40 -7.04 23.82
N ARG A 688 0.29 -8.11 24.62
CA ARG A 688 -0.80 -8.20 25.61
C ARG A 688 -0.44 -8.96 26.88
N HIS A 689 -1.09 -8.56 27.96
CA HIS A 689 -1.07 -9.26 29.24
C HIS A 689 -2.39 -9.03 29.99
N GLY A 690 -2.99 -10.09 30.53
CA GLY A 690 -4.25 -10.01 31.27
C GLY A 690 -5.50 -9.97 30.40
N GLY A 691 -6.63 -9.59 31.01
CA GLY A 691 -7.96 -9.48 30.39
C GLY A 691 -8.39 -8.03 30.20
N GLU A 692 -9.65 -7.72 30.53
CA GLU A 692 -10.27 -6.39 30.37
C GLU A 692 -9.50 -5.27 31.09
N ASN A 693 -9.00 -5.55 32.29
CA ASN A 693 -8.18 -4.63 33.08
C ASN A 693 -6.67 -4.80 32.84
N GLY A 694 -6.29 -5.60 31.84
CA GLY A 694 -4.90 -5.86 31.49
C GLY A 694 -4.28 -4.75 30.65
N LEU A 695 -3.13 -5.06 30.05
CA LEU A 695 -2.40 -4.20 29.13
C LEU A 695 -2.48 -4.77 27.72
N PHE A 696 -2.75 -3.92 26.73
CA PHE A 696 -2.81 -4.31 25.33
C PHE A 696 -2.31 -3.17 24.44
N MET A 697 -1.34 -3.45 23.56
CA MET A 697 -0.77 -2.48 22.63
C MET A 697 -0.70 -3.09 21.24
N PRO A 698 -1.59 -2.69 20.33
CA PRO A 698 -1.41 -2.98 18.92
C PRO A 698 -0.35 -2.03 18.32
N PHE A 699 0.40 -2.53 17.35
CA PHE A 699 1.50 -1.83 16.68
C PHE A 699 1.49 -2.19 15.19
N SER A 700 1.63 -1.18 14.33
CA SER A 700 1.53 -1.32 12.87
C SER A 700 2.82 -0.88 12.18
N CYS A 701 3.29 -1.66 11.21
CA CYS A 701 4.40 -1.31 10.32
C CYS A 701 4.30 -2.15 9.02
N LYS A 702 3.25 -1.94 8.24
CA LYS A 702 2.84 -2.74 7.08
C LYS A 702 3.84 -2.62 5.93
N ASN A 703 4.16 -3.75 5.29
CA ASN A 703 5.10 -3.83 4.16
C ASN A 703 4.45 -4.34 2.86
N TYR A 704 3.14 -4.12 2.73
CA TYR A 704 2.36 -4.49 1.56
C TYR A 704 1.50 -3.30 1.11
N ASP A 705 0.92 -3.45 -0.09
CA ASP A 705 0.06 -2.46 -0.72
C ASP A 705 -1.34 -2.45 -0.11
N GLN A 706 -1.87 -1.27 0.20
CA GLN A 706 -3.09 -1.07 0.99
C GLN A 706 -4.14 -0.29 0.18
N ASN A 707 -5.45 -0.59 0.33
CA ASN A 707 -6.51 0.14 -0.40
C ASN A 707 -7.09 1.33 0.36
N HIS A 708 -7.15 1.20 1.69
CA HIS A 708 -7.62 2.21 2.63
C HIS A 708 -6.47 2.67 3.54
N PRO A 709 -5.28 3.00 2.97
CA PRO A 709 -4.10 3.23 3.77
C PRO A 709 -4.22 4.50 4.60
N HIS A 710 -3.62 4.45 5.78
CA HIS A 710 -3.25 5.62 6.54
C HIS A 710 -1.72 5.79 6.48
N GLN A 711 -1.24 6.99 6.76
CA GLN A 711 0.19 7.29 6.94
C GLN A 711 0.60 7.00 8.40
N ASP A 712 0.28 5.79 8.87
CA ASP A 712 0.33 5.37 10.26
C ASP A 712 1.39 4.29 10.54
N GLU A 713 2.41 4.20 9.69
CA GLU A 713 3.46 3.20 9.87
C GLU A 713 4.33 3.54 11.08
N ASN A 714 4.75 2.50 11.81
CA ASN A 714 5.29 2.60 13.17
C ASN A 714 4.32 3.24 14.19
N SER A 715 3.03 3.40 13.90
CA SER A 715 2.05 3.83 14.91
C SER A 715 1.70 2.70 15.89
N PHE A 716 1.25 3.08 17.08
CA PHE A 716 0.77 2.18 18.12
C PHE A 716 -0.47 2.75 18.82
N GLU A 717 -1.15 1.89 19.57
CA GLU A 717 -2.20 2.31 20.50
C GLU A 717 -1.95 1.65 21.87
N LEU A 718 -2.61 2.12 22.93
CA LEU A 718 -2.44 1.55 24.27
C LEU A 718 -3.78 1.46 24.98
N TRP A 719 -4.15 0.24 25.33
CA TRP A 719 -5.18 -0.09 26.29
C TRP A 719 -4.55 -0.46 27.63
N ALA A 720 -5.09 0.09 28.71
CA ALA A 720 -4.75 -0.32 30.06
C ALA A 720 -5.94 -0.15 31.01
N PHE A 721 -6.09 -1.07 31.97
CA PHE A 721 -7.03 -0.94 33.10
C PHE A 721 -8.48 -0.61 32.70
N GLY A 722 -8.95 -1.19 31.59
CA GLY A 722 -10.32 -1.02 31.13
C GLY A 722 -10.55 0.19 30.24
N SER A 723 -9.51 0.90 29.76
CA SER A 723 -9.64 2.04 28.85
C SER A 723 -8.58 2.04 27.75
N TYR A 724 -8.91 2.65 26.60
CA TYR A 724 -7.88 3.11 25.66
C TYR A 724 -7.32 4.42 26.20
N LEU A 725 -6.01 4.43 26.46
CA LEU A 725 -5.26 5.62 26.89
C LEU A 725 -4.66 6.31 25.67
N VAL A 726 -4.12 5.54 24.73
CA VAL A 726 -3.58 6.03 23.46
C VAL A 726 -4.32 5.36 22.33
N ASN A 727 -4.75 6.11 21.32
CA ASN A 727 -5.44 5.55 20.15
C ASN A 727 -5.18 6.39 18.91
N ASN A 728 -5.22 5.76 17.75
CA ASN A 728 -5.35 6.49 16.50
C ASN A 728 -6.78 7.05 16.38
N PRO A 729 -7.02 8.02 15.48
CA PRO A 729 -8.26 8.75 15.37
C PRO A 729 -9.42 7.91 14.83
N GLY A 730 -9.20 6.71 14.29
CA GLY A 730 -10.26 5.92 13.69
C GLY A 730 -10.75 6.51 12.37
N TYR A 731 -12.02 6.31 12.05
CA TYR A 731 -12.56 6.62 10.73
C TYR A 731 -13.85 7.43 10.81
N PRO A 732 -13.82 8.73 10.44
CA PRO A 732 -15.02 9.56 10.43
C PRO A 732 -15.96 9.21 9.27
N GLY A 733 -15.55 8.39 8.31
CA GLY A 733 -16.30 8.09 7.10
C GLY A 733 -15.81 8.88 5.89
N TRP A 734 -15.90 8.26 4.72
CA TRP A 734 -15.50 8.86 3.46
C TRP A 734 -16.18 10.19 3.18
N GLY A 735 -15.39 11.21 2.83
CA GLY A 735 -15.88 12.55 2.51
C GLY A 735 -16.50 13.30 3.68
N LYS A 736 -16.31 12.82 4.91
CA LYS A 736 -16.71 13.50 6.14
C LYS A 736 -15.59 14.41 6.66
N PRO A 737 -15.91 15.39 7.51
CA PRO A 737 -14.90 16.16 8.23
C PRO A 737 -13.86 15.25 8.88
N TYR A 738 -12.62 15.73 8.95
CA TYR A 738 -11.48 15.04 9.56
C TYR A 738 -10.96 13.79 8.82
N HIS A 739 -11.60 13.34 7.74
CA HIS A 739 -11.17 12.13 7.04
C HIS A 739 -9.71 12.20 6.56
N THR A 740 -9.32 13.29 5.88
CA THR A 740 -7.93 13.49 5.44
C THR A 740 -6.95 13.55 6.62
N TRP A 741 -7.36 14.19 7.71
CA TRP A 741 -6.52 14.29 8.91
C TRP A 741 -6.36 12.94 9.61
N SER A 742 -7.42 12.12 9.70
CA SER A 742 -7.32 10.77 10.26
C SER A 742 -6.39 9.86 9.46
N GLN A 743 -6.23 10.11 8.16
CA GLN A 743 -5.31 9.38 7.29
C GLN A 743 -3.85 9.88 7.39
N SER A 744 -3.61 11.05 7.99
CA SER A 744 -2.30 11.69 8.02
C SER A 744 -1.39 11.14 9.12
N THR A 745 -0.08 11.32 8.97
CA THR A 745 0.87 10.99 10.06
C THR A 745 0.64 11.85 11.30
N GLU A 746 0.19 13.10 11.13
CA GLU A 746 -0.15 13.97 12.26
C GLU A 746 -1.32 13.41 13.08
N GLY A 747 -2.26 12.73 12.43
CA GLY A 747 -3.34 12.00 13.09
C GLY A 747 -2.89 10.73 13.81
N ALA A 748 -1.69 10.20 13.54
CA ALA A 748 -1.24 8.92 14.12
C ALA A 748 -0.29 9.11 15.31
N ASN A 749 -0.15 8.07 16.14
CA ASN A 749 0.86 8.00 17.21
C ASN A 749 2.27 7.69 16.65
N SER A 750 2.77 8.60 15.81
CA SER A 750 3.98 8.44 14.99
C SER A 750 4.95 9.63 15.17
N LEU A 751 5.86 9.85 14.22
CA LEU A 751 6.79 10.99 14.21
C LEU A 751 6.52 11.91 13.01
N LEU A 752 6.71 13.23 13.18
CA LEU A 752 6.93 14.14 12.05
C LEU A 752 8.42 14.45 11.92
N ILE A 753 8.96 14.36 10.70
CA ILE A 753 10.40 14.61 10.45
C ILE A 753 10.55 15.97 9.76
N GLY A 754 11.02 16.96 10.52
CA GLY A 754 11.08 18.35 10.08
C GLY A 754 9.70 18.93 9.76
N GLY A 755 8.68 18.53 10.54
CA GLY A 755 7.28 18.90 10.34
C GLY A 755 6.63 18.24 9.11
N ASN A 756 7.14 17.11 8.64
CA ASN A 756 6.58 16.41 7.48
C ASN A 756 6.05 15.04 7.85
N GLU A 757 4.97 14.69 7.18
CA GLU A 757 4.30 13.40 7.23
C GLU A 757 5.06 12.33 6.44
N GLN A 758 4.64 11.09 6.62
CA GLN A 758 5.04 9.97 5.77
C GLN A 758 4.46 10.21 4.38
N LEU A 759 5.27 10.01 3.34
CA LEU A 759 4.85 10.21 1.95
C LEU A 759 4.47 8.89 1.27
N GLN A 760 4.62 7.79 1.99
CA GLN A 760 4.37 6.42 1.55
C GLN A 760 3.64 5.67 2.66
N VAL A 761 2.84 4.69 2.24
CA VAL A 761 1.98 3.86 3.09
C VAL A 761 2.43 2.40 3.07
N THR A 762 3.69 2.16 2.72
CA THR A 762 4.31 0.84 2.71
C THR A 762 5.71 0.99 3.29
N ALA A 763 5.91 0.39 4.46
CA ALA A 763 7.14 0.43 5.21
C ALA A 763 8.02 -0.82 4.96
N GLY A 764 9.14 -0.93 5.68
CA GLY A 764 10.04 -2.07 5.63
C GLY A 764 9.53 -3.33 6.36
N GLY A 765 8.44 -3.20 7.13
CA GLY A 765 7.87 -4.33 7.87
C GLY A 765 8.42 -4.48 9.28
N LEU A 766 7.95 -5.52 9.98
CA LEU A 766 8.52 -5.94 11.25
C LEU A 766 9.88 -6.63 11.04
N GLN A 767 10.92 -6.12 11.70
CA GLN A 767 12.31 -6.60 11.56
C GLN A 767 12.70 -7.63 12.61
N SER A 768 12.19 -7.47 13.83
CA SER A 768 12.52 -8.37 14.94
C SER A 768 11.34 -8.54 15.88
N SER A 769 11.21 -9.72 16.47
CA SER A 769 10.27 -9.97 17.57
C SER A 769 10.83 -10.99 18.55
N ILE A 770 10.55 -10.81 19.83
CA ILE A 770 10.73 -11.84 20.86
C ILE A 770 9.56 -11.71 21.82
N SER A 771 8.87 -12.81 22.11
CA SER A 771 7.79 -12.84 23.10
C SER A 771 8.09 -13.85 24.19
N SER A 772 7.87 -13.44 25.44
CA SER A 772 7.97 -14.29 26.63
C SER A 772 6.86 -13.95 27.64
N PRO A 773 6.69 -14.73 28.72
CA PRO A 773 5.71 -14.42 29.77
C PRO A 773 5.95 -13.09 30.51
N TYR A 774 7.20 -12.59 30.55
CA TYR A 774 7.59 -11.42 31.35
C TYR A 774 8.04 -10.22 30.51
N PHE A 775 8.38 -10.46 29.24
CA PHE A 775 8.95 -9.45 28.36
C PHE A 775 8.62 -9.77 26.90
N SER A 776 8.18 -8.77 26.15
CA SER A 776 8.08 -8.86 24.69
C SER A 776 8.84 -7.70 24.04
N THR A 777 9.35 -7.90 22.84
CA THR A 777 9.85 -6.83 21.99
C THR A 777 9.43 -7.04 20.55
N VAL A 778 9.16 -5.93 19.86
CA VAL A 778 8.95 -5.87 18.42
C VAL A 778 9.67 -4.65 17.85
N THR A 779 10.18 -4.76 16.61
CA THR A 779 10.78 -3.64 15.89
C THR A 779 10.13 -3.48 14.52
N GLY A 780 9.64 -2.28 14.20
CA GLY A 780 9.18 -1.90 12.86
C GLY A 780 10.17 -0.98 12.16
N ASP A 781 10.27 -1.08 10.84
CA ASP A 781 11.15 -0.27 9.99
C ASP A 781 10.36 0.68 9.08
N ALA A 782 10.42 1.97 9.40
CA ALA A 782 9.85 3.06 8.63
C ALA A 782 10.96 3.99 8.09
N THR A 783 12.16 3.47 7.80
CA THR A 783 13.35 4.29 7.48
C THR A 783 13.29 4.98 6.12
N GLU A 784 12.40 4.57 5.23
CA GLU A 784 12.33 5.10 3.86
C GLU A 784 11.03 5.84 3.53
N ILE A 785 10.01 5.80 4.41
CA ILE A 785 8.65 6.24 4.08
C ILE A 785 8.45 7.76 4.04
N TYR A 786 9.38 8.55 4.62
CA TYR A 786 9.34 10.02 4.53
C TYR A 786 10.08 10.55 3.30
N ASN A 787 10.66 9.65 2.49
CA ASN A 787 11.30 10.03 1.25
C ASN A 787 10.26 10.26 0.16
N ASP A 788 10.41 11.36 -0.58
CA ASP A 788 9.57 11.64 -1.74
C ASP A 788 9.69 10.52 -2.77
N ALA A 789 8.57 10.05 -3.35
CA ALA A 789 8.57 9.01 -4.39
C ALA A 789 9.42 9.40 -5.63
N GLY A 790 9.71 10.68 -5.80
CA GLY A 790 10.60 11.27 -6.79
C GLY A 790 12.08 11.28 -6.44
N ALA A 791 12.44 10.92 -5.22
CA ALA A 791 13.83 10.89 -4.79
C ALA A 791 14.64 9.95 -5.69
N TYR A 792 15.93 10.26 -5.85
CA TYR A 792 16.83 9.48 -6.70
C TYR A 792 16.84 7.98 -6.40
N ILE A 793 16.60 7.61 -5.14
CA ILE A 793 16.56 6.21 -4.69
C ILE A 793 15.44 5.44 -5.40
N TYR A 794 14.29 6.07 -5.67
CA TYR A 794 13.12 5.44 -6.27
C TYR A 794 13.01 5.60 -7.78
N VAL A 795 13.59 6.67 -8.35
CA VAL A 795 13.55 6.93 -9.80
C VAL A 795 14.96 7.04 -10.41
N PRO A 796 15.85 6.06 -10.20
CA PRO A 796 17.24 6.15 -10.62
C PRO A 796 17.39 6.32 -12.14
N GLU A 797 16.42 5.85 -12.94
CA GLU A 797 16.41 5.96 -14.40
C GLU A 797 16.35 7.41 -14.88
N PHE A 798 15.55 8.26 -14.22
CA PHE A 798 15.44 9.68 -14.57
C PHE A 798 16.79 10.39 -14.43
N TYR A 799 17.47 10.14 -13.31
CA TYR A 799 18.78 10.72 -13.02
C TYR A 799 19.89 10.11 -13.88
N LEU A 800 19.84 8.80 -14.15
CA LEU A 800 20.74 8.13 -15.09
C LEU A 800 20.62 8.75 -16.49
N LEU A 801 19.42 9.10 -16.92
CA LEU A 801 19.22 9.77 -18.20
C LEU A 801 19.73 11.19 -18.21
N LEU A 802 19.54 11.98 -17.16
CA LEU A 802 20.19 13.29 -17.02
C LEU A 802 21.72 13.16 -17.12
N LEU A 803 22.31 12.14 -16.50
CA LEU A 803 23.74 11.84 -16.60
C LEU A 803 24.17 11.44 -18.02
N ILE A 804 23.43 10.57 -18.69
CA ILE A 804 23.69 10.17 -20.09
C ILE A 804 23.67 11.40 -21.01
N ASN A 805 22.76 12.35 -20.79
CA ASN A 805 22.73 13.59 -21.56
C ASN A 805 23.97 14.45 -21.33
N PHE A 806 24.48 14.50 -20.10
CA PHE A 806 25.74 15.17 -19.80
C PHE A 806 26.92 14.53 -20.56
N ILE A 807 26.98 13.20 -20.59
CA ILE A 807 27.99 12.45 -21.35
C ILE A 807 27.87 12.74 -22.85
N LEU A 808 26.66 12.73 -23.42
CA LEU A 808 26.43 13.03 -24.84
C LEU A 808 26.85 14.46 -25.20
N LEU A 809 26.59 15.45 -24.33
CA LEU A 809 27.03 16.83 -24.51
C LEU A 809 28.56 16.95 -24.51
N LEU A 810 29.24 16.26 -23.59
CA LEU A 810 30.70 16.21 -23.54
C LEU A 810 31.28 15.54 -24.79
N MET A 811 30.69 14.43 -25.25
CA MET A 811 31.08 13.75 -26.48
C MET A 811 30.89 14.66 -27.70
N CYS A 812 29.75 15.36 -27.82
CA CYS A 812 29.50 16.33 -28.90
C CYS A 812 30.55 17.43 -28.94
N SER A 813 30.89 17.95 -27.76
CA SER A 813 31.91 18.99 -27.59
C SER A 813 33.30 18.49 -28.00
N GLY A 814 33.65 17.27 -27.57
CA GLY A 814 34.91 16.61 -27.93
C GLY A 814 35.02 16.31 -29.42
N PHE A 815 33.95 15.81 -30.07
CA PHE A 815 33.92 15.57 -31.52
C PHE A 815 33.99 16.86 -32.32
N TYR A 816 33.26 17.90 -31.92
CA TYR A 816 33.33 19.21 -32.55
C TYR A 816 34.75 19.79 -32.44
N TYR A 817 35.37 19.70 -31.27
CA TYR A 817 36.76 20.14 -31.06
C TYR A 817 37.77 19.32 -31.89
N SER A 818 37.63 17.99 -31.94
CA SER A 818 38.48 17.09 -32.74
C SER A 818 38.39 17.40 -34.24
N LEU A 819 37.18 17.63 -34.75
CA LEU A 819 36.94 18.05 -36.13
C LEU A 819 37.62 19.39 -36.47
N ILE A 820 37.66 20.31 -35.51
CA ILE A 820 38.32 21.61 -35.69
C ILE A 820 39.84 21.49 -35.62
N ARG A 821 40.39 20.55 -34.83
CA ARG A 821 41.83 20.39 -34.60
C ARG A 821 42.55 19.59 -35.70
N ASN A 822 41.92 18.57 -36.29
CA ASN A 822 42.53 17.70 -37.32
C ASN A 822 42.50 18.30 -38.75
N SER A 823 42.93 19.55 -38.95
CA SER A 823 42.92 20.19 -40.28
C SER A 823 44.29 20.59 -40.83
N GLU A 824 45.39 20.02 -40.34
CA GLU A 824 46.75 20.42 -40.73
C GLU A 824 47.58 19.37 -41.48
N GLU A 825 47.02 18.23 -41.89
CA GLU A 825 47.76 17.30 -42.75
C GLU A 825 46.95 16.77 -43.93
N GLU A 826 47.70 16.54 -45.02
CA GLU A 826 47.39 15.81 -46.25
C GLU A 826 46.90 16.62 -47.46
N GLU A 827 47.89 17.21 -48.12
CA GLU A 827 47.92 17.62 -49.51
C GLU A 827 48.32 16.41 -50.40
N ASP A 828 47.39 15.51 -50.76
CA ASP A 828 47.57 14.67 -51.97
C ASP A 828 46.29 13.96 -52.48
N ILE A 829 45.19 14.71 -52.66
CA ILE A 829 43.99 14.18 -53.35
C ILE A 829 43.56 15.19 -54.42
N LYS A 830 44.43 15.44 -55.39
CA LYS A 830 44.12 16.17 -56.63
C LYS A 830 44.68 15.45 -57.85
N LYS A 831 44.33 14.17 -58.05
CA LYS A 831 44.40 13.56 -59.39
C LYS A 831 43.61 12.25 -59.48
N ARG A 832 42.34 12.34 -59.87
CA ARG A 832 41.42 11.33 -60.47
C ARG A 832 40.02 11.95 -60.40
N LEU A 833 39.12 11.92 -61.38
CA LEU A 833 39.04 11.29 -62.69
C LEU A 833 38.00 12.07 -63.52
N LYS A 834 38.13 11.94 -64.84
CA LYS A 834 37.31 12.52 -65.90
C LYS A 834 35.96 11.80 -66.09
N GLU A 835 35.05 12.56 -66.70
CA GLU A 835 34.04 12.22 -67.73
C GLU A 835 33.10 11.03 -67.45
N HIS A 836 31.79 11.30 -67.33
CA HIS A 836 30.76 10.46 -67.97
C HIS A 836 29.45 11.20 -68.25
N GLU A 837 28.75 10.62 -69.22
CA GLU A 837 27.66 11.08 -70.07
C GLU A 837 26.37 11.53 -69.39
N SER A 838 25.64 12.36 -70.14
CA SER A 838 24.29 12.82 -69.84
C SER A 838 23.26 11.69 -69.98
N GLU A 839 22.74 11.22 -68.85
CA GLU A 839 21.50 10.45 -68.83
C GLU A 839 20.29 11.37 -68.57
N ARG A 840 19.15 10.99 -69.15
CA ARG A 840 17.90 11.72 -69.06
C ARG A 840 17.43 11.88 -67.61
N ASP A 841 16.97 13.09 -67.33
CA ASP A 841 16.44 13.53 -66.05
C ASP A 841 15.30 12.59 -65.56
N PRO A 842 15.47 11.86 -64.43
CA PRO A 842 14.51 10.86 -63.97
C PRO A 842 13.13 11.46 -63.69
N SER A 843 12.06 10.70 -63.95
CA SER A 843 10.71 11.16 -63.66
C SER A 843 10.48 11.30 -62.14
N ARG A 844 9.47 12.09 -61.71
CA ARG A 844 9.14 12.22 -60.28
C ARG A 844 8.83 10.86 -59.62
N ARG A 845 8.26 9.92 -60.38
CA ARG A 845 7.97 8.55 -59.93
C ARG A 845 9.25 7.74 -59.70
N ASP A 846 10.20 7.80 -60.65
CA ASP A 846 11.49 7.11 -60.51
C ASP A 846 12.29 7.67 -59.33
N LEU A 847 12.21 8.99 -59.11
CA LEU A 847 12.88 9.66 -58.00
C LEU A 847 12.31 9.22 -56.64
N ALA A 848 10.98 9.10 -56.53
CA ALA A 848 10.33 8.59 -55.33
C ALA A 848 10.69 7.11 -55.05
N GLN A 849 10.66 6.25 -56.09
CA GLN A 849 11.08 4.85 -55.95
C GLN A 849 12.55 4.72 -55.56
N LYS A 850 13.44 5.53 -56.15
CA LYS A 850 14.87 5.55 -55.77
C LYS A 850 15.08 6.04 -54.34
N ILE A 851 14.31 7.01 -53.85
CA ILE A 851 14.39 7.43 -52.44
C ILE A 851 14.00 6.29 -51.49
N LEU A 852 12.95 5.56 -51.83
CA LEU A 852 12.44 4.44 -51.01
C LEU A 852 13.39 3.23 -51.01
N PHE A 853 13.93 2.84 -52.17
CA PHE A 853 14.61 1.55 -52.33
C PHE A 853 16.11 1.65 -52.66
N HIS A 854 16.59 2.79 -53.18
CA HIS A 854 17.97 2.98 -53.66
C HIS A 854 18.55 4.36 -53.28
N PRO A 855 18.70 4.67 -51.98
CA PRO A 855 19.03 6.01 -51.47
C PRO A 855 20.35 6.58 -51.97
N TYR A 856 21.38 5.75 -52.18
CA TYR A 856 22.66 6.19 -52.74
C TYR A 856 22.48 6.69 -54.18
N GLN A 857 21.62 6.05 -54.97
CA GLN A 857 21.29 6.49 -56.34
C GLN A 857 20.46 7.79 -56.33
N ALA A 858 19.57 7.96 -55.35
CA ALA A 858 18.84 9.21 -55.15
C ALA A 858 19.76 10.37 -54.74
N GLN A 859 20.73 10.12 -53.84
CA GLN A 859 21.75 11.10 -53.46
C GLN A 859 22.65 11.45 -54.64
N ASP A 860 23.13 10.46 -55.40
CA ASP A 860 23.96 10.70 -56.58
C ASP A 860 23.22 11.54 -57.63
N ALA A 861 21.92 11.30 -57.85
CA ALA A 861 21.09 12.11 -58.76
C ALA A 861 20.94 13.57 -58.28
N VAL A 862 20.91 13.82 -56.97
CA VAL A 862 20.87 15.16 -56.38
C VAL A 862 22.21 15.89 -56.47
N LEU A 863 23.32 15.14 -56.46
CA LEU A 863 24.68 15.68 -56.47
C LEU A 863 25.18 16.09 -57.87
N ARG A 864 24.74 15.39 -58.92
CA ARG A 864 25.17 15.63 -60.33
C ARG A 864 24.65 16.93 -60.96
N ASP A 865 23.91 17.76 -60.22
CA ASP A 865 23.19 18.94 -60.71
C ASP A 865 22.10 18.69 -61.78
N ASP A 866 21.87 17.43 -62.18
CA ASP A 866 20.90 17.01 -63.21
C ASP A 866 19.43 17.26 -62.85
N LEU A 867 19.11 17.55 -61.59
CA LEU A 867 17.74 17.79 -61.12
C LEU A 867 17.40 19.28 -61.10
N SER A 868 16.32 19.64 -61.83
CA SER A 868 15.72 20.98 -61.78
C SER A 868 15.32 21.39 -60.35
N GLY A 869 15.28 22.70 -60.08
CA GLY A 869 14.90 23.23 -58.76
C GLY A 869 13.55 22.70 -58.24
N GLU A 870 12.59 22.48 -59.15
CA GLU A 870 11.28 21.90 -58.83
C GLU A 870 11.36 20.46 -58.34
N LYS A 871 12.22 19.62 -58.96
CA LYS A 871 12.39 18.22 -58.55
C LYS A 871 13.09 18.11 -57.19
N ARG A 872 14.02 19.01 -56.89
CA ARG A 872 14.64 19.11 -55.55
C ARG A 872 13.61 19.49 -54.47
N LEU A 873 12.69 20.40 -54.79
CA LEU A 873 11.56 20.74 -53.91
C LEU A 873 10.59 19.56 -53.72
N PHE A 874 10.35 18.79 -54.77
CA PHE A 874 9.53 17.58 -54.71
C PHE A 874 10.11 16.53 -53.76
N ILE A 875 11.42 16.23 -53.83
CA ILE A 875 12.09 15.28 -52.91
C ILE A 875 11.88 15.68 -51.45
N ASN A 876 12.15 16.95 -51.13
CA ASN A 876 11.98 17.47 -49.78
C ASN A 876 10.53 17.31 -49.31
N ARG A 877 9.55 17.65 -50.16
CA ARG A 877 8.12 17.47 -49.84
C ARG A 877 7.75 16.02 -49.60
N VAL A 878 8.25 15.07 -50.39
CA VAL A 878 7.99 13.63 -50.20
C VAL A 878 8.53 13.14 -48.86
N VAL A 879 9.77 13.51 -48.51
CA VAL A 879 10.37 13.14 -47.22
C VAL A 879 9.56 13.74 -46.05
N TYR A 880 9.17 15.02 -46.14
CA TYR A 880 8.34 15.66 -45.11
C TYR A 880 6.95 15.02 -45.01
N LEU A 881 6.27 14.76 -46.14
CA LEU A 881 4.94 14.16 -46.15
C LEU A 881 4.92 12.74 -45.61
N MET A 882 5.95 11.93 -45.90
CA MET A 882 6.03 10.57 -45.37
C MET A 882 6.28 10.54 -43.87
N ILE A 883 7.24 11.33 -43.38
CA ILE A 883 7.59 11.39 -41.95
C ILE A 883 6.45 12.01 -41.14
N CYS A 884 5.93 13.16 -41.58
CA CYS A 884 4.83 13.80 -40.86
C CYS A 884 3.52 13.02 -40.99
N GLY A 885 3.27 12.39 -42.14
CA GLY A 885 2.07 11.61 -42.40
C GLY A 885 2.00 10.33 -41.56
N SER A 886 3.10 9.59 -41.38
CA SER A 886 3.10 8.40 -40.51
C SER A 886 2.82 8.78 -39.05
N ILE A 887 3.51 9.81 -38.55
CA ILE A 887 3.37 10.26 -37.16
C ILE A 887 1.96 10.79 -36.90
N ALA A 888 1.38 11.54 -37.84
CA ALA A 888 -0.01 11.98 -37.76
C ALA A 888 -0.99 10.80 -37.74
N THR A 889 -0.79 9.81 -38.61
CA THR A 889 -1.64 8.61 -38.66
C THR A 889 -1.55 7.81 -37.37
N PHE A 890 -0.35 7.62 -36.84
CA PHE A 890 -0.12 6.91 -35.60
C PHE A 890 -0.73 7.60 -34.38
N PHE A 891 -0.56 8.92 -34.28
CA PHE A 891 -1.16 9.72 -33.23
C PHE A 891 -2.68 9.57 -33.27
N LEU A 892 -3.32 9.67 -34.45
CA LEU A 892 -4.75 9.44 -34.60
C LEU A 892 -5.20 8.04 -34.14
N ILE A 893 -4.45 6.97 -34.45
CA ILE A 893 -4.77 5.61 -33.98
C ILE A 893 -4.74 5.52 -32.45
N SER A 894 -3.67 6.04 -31.83
CA SER A 894 -3.51 6.05 -30.36
C SER A 894 -4.64 6.81 -29.67
N CYS A 895 -5.04 7.91 -30.30
CA CYS A 895 -6.13 8.77 -29.89
C CYS A 895 -7.51 8.09 -29.95
N PHE A 896 -7.79 7.30 -31.01
CA PHE A 896 -9.03 6.51 -31.10
C PHE A 896 -9.12 5.43 -30.01
N ASP A 897 -8.01 4.81 -29.66
CA ASP A 897 -7.94 3.76 -28.62
C ASP A 897 -8.25 4.35 -27.23
N VAL A 898 -7.61 5.47 -26.90
CA VAL A 898 -7.89 6.25 -25.68
C VAL A 898 -9.35 6.71 -25.62
N ASN A 899 -9.88 7.24 -26.72
CA ASN A 899 -11.29 7.68 -26.76
C ASN A 899 -12.25 6.50 -26.55
N SER A 900 -11.94 5.31 -27.05
CA SER A 900 -12.77 4.12 -26.84
C SER A 900 -12.80 3.71 -25.36
N THR A 901 -11.67 3.85 -24.66
CA THR A 901 -11.59 3.65 -23.21
C THR A 901 -12.41 4.70 -22.45
N ILE A 902 -12.35 5.98 -22.82
CA ILE A 902 -13.15 7.03 -22.19
C ILE A 902 -14.66 6.80 -22.42
N VAL A 903 -15.06 6.43 -23.64
CA VAL A 903 -16.46 6.10 -23.97
C VAL A 903 -16.93 4.85 -23.23
N TYR A 904 -16.05 3.88 -22.98
CA TYR A 904 -16.38 2.73 -22.13
C TYR A 904 -16.69 3.17 -20.70
N HIS A 905 -15.87 4.05 -20.11
CA HIS A 905 -16.10 4.56 -18.76
C HIS A 905 -17.28 5.53 -18.65
N SER A 906 -17.59 6.28 -19.70
CA SER A 906 -18.71 7.23 -19.69
C SER A 906 -20.07 6.56 -19.51
N GLN A 907 -20.19 5.30 -19.91
CA GLN A 907 -21.42 4.50 -19.75
C GLN A 907 -21.73 4.16 -18.29
N TYR A 908 -20.79 4.36 -17.35
CA TYR A 908 -20.97 4.05 -15.93
C TYR A 908 -21.20 5.28 -15.04
N HIS A 909 -20.82 6.47 -15.50
CA HIS A 909 -20.87 7.72 -14.72
C HIS A 909 -21.69 8.82 -15.40
N GLU A 910 -22.55 8.45 -16.34
CA GLU A 910 -23.30 9.33 -17.23
C GLU A 910 -23.91 10.53 -16.47
N ASP A 911 -24.59 10.28 -15.35
CA ASP A 911 -25.29 11.32 -14.58
C ASP A 911 -24.38 12.34 -13.88
N LYS A 912 -23.17 11.95 -13.44
CA LYS A 912 -22.25 12.86 -12.71
C LYS A 912 -21.45 13.77 -13.64
N TYR A 913 -21.25 13.35 -14.88
CA TYR A 913 -20.32 14.00 -15.80
C TYR A 913 -20.89 14.23 -17.20
N ASN A 914 -22.23 14.27 -17.35
CA ASN A 914 -22.92 14.52 -18.62
C ASN A 914 -22.29 15.66 -19.44
N LEU A 915 -22.00 16.80 -18.82
CA LEU A 915 -21.33 17.91 -19.49
C LEU A 915 -19.91 17.56 -19.97
N VAL A 916 -19.14 16.85 -19.14
CA VAL A 916 -17.80 16.39 -19.52
C VAL A 916 -17.91 15.40 -20.66
N PHE A 917 -18.89 14.50 -20.69
CA PHE A 917 -19.04 13.51 -21.77
C PHE A 917 -19.61 14.10 -23.06
N GLU A 918 -20.46 15.14 -22.99
CA GLU A 918 -20.90 15.88 -24.16
C GLU A 918 -19.76 16.70 -24.79
N VAL A 919 -18.90 17.27 -23.94
CA VAL A 919 -17.82 18.19 -24.37
C VAL A 919 -16.50 17.45 -24.65
N ALA A 920 -16.24 16.33 -23.98
CA ALA A 920 -15.00 15.56 -24.09
C ALA A 920 -14.69 15.16 -25.52
N PRO A 921 -15.62 14.63 -26.35
CA PRO A 921 -15.34 14.32 -27.74
C PRO A 921 -14.82 15.52 -28.53
N PHE A 922 -15.32 16.73 -28.24
CA PHE A 922 -14.87 17.97 -28.90
C PHE A 922 -13.52 18.45 -28.37
N ILE A 923 -13.28 18.36 -27.06
CA ILE A 923 -11.97 18.67 -26.44
C ILE A 923 -10.92 17.70 -26.97
N ILE A 924 -11.24 16.42 -26.97
CA ILE A 924 -10.43 15.31 -27.48
C ILE A 924 -10.14 15.52 -28.96
N PHE A 925 -11.15 15.81 -29.80
CA PHE A 925 -10.97 16.15 -31.21
C PHE A 925 -10.12 17.40 -31.43
N GLY A 926 -10.27 18.42 -30.57
CA GLY A 926 -9.46 19.63 -30.55
C GLY A 926 -8.00 19.33 -30.22
N PHE A 927 -7.73 18.56 -29.17
CA PHE A 927 -6.40 18.05 -28.82
C PHE A 927 -5.81 17.18 -29.94
N PHE A 928 -6.62 16.38 -30.63
CA PHE A 928 -6.16 15.52 -31.72
C PHE A 928 -5.76 16.34 -32.94
N THR A 929 -6.57 17.32 -33.32
CA THR A 929 -6.30 18.20 -34.46
C THR A 929 -5.08 19.09 -34.16
N LEU A 930 -5.05 19.72 -32.99
CA LEU A 930 -3.96 20.60 -32.58
C LEU A 930 -2.67 19.81 -32.35
N GLY A 931 -2.74 18.68 -31.65
CA GLY A 931 -1.61 17.79 -31.38
C GLY A 931 -0.98 17.28 -32.67
N THR A 932 -1.80 16.85 -33.65
CA THR A 932 -1.30 16.43 -34.97
C THR A 932 -0.55 17.56 -35.67
N VAL A 933 -1.09 18.79 -35.64
CA VAL A 933 -0.45 19.96 -36.25
C VAL A 933 0.85 20.33 -35.54
N VAL A 934 0.86 20.33 -34.20
CA VAL A 934 2.03 20.65 -33.37
C VAL A 934 3.13 19.63 -33.58
N ILE A 935 2.82 18.33 -33.52
CA ILE A 935 3.79 17.25 -33.74
C ILE A 935 4.33 17.30 -35.17
N THR A 936 3.47 17.49 -36.17
CA THR A 936 3.88 17.66 -37.57
C THR A 936 4.85 18.82 -37.73
N TYR A 937 4.52 19.98 -37.13
CA TYR A 937 5.36 21.17 -37.17
C TYR A 937 6.67 20.98 -36.40
N PHE A 938 6.64 20.27 -35.27
CA PHE A 938 7.80 19.95 -34.46
C PHE A 938 8.79 19.08 -35.25
N PHE A 939 8.34 17.97 -35.85
CA PHE A 939 9.21 17.12 -36.69
C PHE A 939 9.71 17.85 -37.93
N TYR A 940 8.88 18.65 -38.58
CA TYR A 940 9.32 19.53 -39.67
C TYR A 940 10.44 20.47 -39.22
N SER A 941 10.30 21.06 -38.03
CA SER A 941 11.31 21.94 -37.42
C SER A 941 12.59 21.20 -37.06
N LEU A 942 12.50 19.95 -36.55
CA LEU A 942 13.65 19.09 -36.26
C LEU A 942 14.45 18.74 -37.52
N VAL A 943 13.78 18.31 -38.59
CA VAL A 943 14.44 18.00 -39.87
C VAL A 943 15.14 19.25 -40.44
N LYS A 944 14.49 20.41 -40.31
CA LYS A 944 15.05 21.69 -40.73
C LYS A 944 16.25 22.08 -39.87
N LEU A 945 16.17 21.90 -38.55
CA LEU A 945 17.26 22.15 -37.61
C LEU A 945 18.45 21.24 -37.90
N TYR A 946 18.22 19.93 -38.09
CA TYR A 946 19.23 18.95 -38.47
C TYR A 946 20.01 19.39 -39.71
N SER A 947 19.27 19.77 -40.75
CA SER A 947 19.86 20.24 -41.99
C SER A 947 20.64 21.54 -41.85
N ASN A 948 20.13 22.48 -41.03
CA ASN A 948 20.81 23.74 -40.78
C ASN A 948 22.10 23.54 -39.96
N LEU A 949 22.10 22.64 -38.97
CA LEU A 949 23.29 22.29 -38.18
C LEU A 949 24.34 21.62 -39.06
N ASN A 950 23.95 20.63 -39.86
CA ASN A 950 24.83 19.98 -40.82
C ASN A 950 25.39 20.96 -41.85
N GLU A 951 24.57 21.89 -42.36
CA GLU A 951 25.01 22.99 -43.23
C GLU A 951 26.05 23.88 -42.53
N LEU A 952 25.78 24.27 -41.29
CA LEU A 952 26.64 25.15 -40.51
C LEU A 952 28.03 24.52 -40.32
N VAL A 953 28.08 23.28 -39.82
CA VAL A 953 29.32 22.57 -39.50
C VAL A 953 30.08 22.23 -40.79
N SER A 954 29.38 21.73 -41.83
CA SER A 954 30.00 21.43 -43.13
C SER A 954 30.62 22.68 -43.76
N ASN A 955 29.93 23.82 -43.73
CA ASN A 955 30.45 25.07 -44.27
C ASN A 955 31.62 25.61 -43.46
N GLN A 956 31.65 25.43 -42.14
CA GLN A 956 32.80 25.82 -41.33
C GLN A 956 34.05 25.02 -41.70
N LEU A 957 33.91 23.69 -41.86
CA LEU A 957 35.01 22.82 -42.28
C LEU A 957 35.48 23.13 -43.70
N LEU A 958 34.56 23.33 -44.64
CA LEU A 958 34.87 23.69 -46.03
C LEU A 958 35.62 25.01 -46.10
N ASN A 959 35.13 26.07 -45.44
CA ASN A 959 35.77 27.38 -45.42
C ASN A 959 37.17 27.35 -44.80
N LYS A 960 37.43 26.42 -43.87
CA LYS A 960 38.76 26.27 -43.25
C LYS A 960 39.74 25.55 -44.18
N ARG A 961 39.28 24.57 -44.96
CA ARG A 961 40.14 23.70 -45.78
C ARG A 961 40.23 24.09 -47.26
N SER A 962 39.27 24.85 -47.77
CA SER A 962 39.23 25.25 -49.17
C SER A 962 38.46 26.55 -49.37
N ASN A 963 38.81 27.35 -50.37
CA ASN A 963 37.96 28.48 -50.81
C ASN A 963 36.72 28.03 -51.61
N ARG A 964 36.34 26.75 -51.55
CA ARG A 964 35.15 26.23 -52.23
C ARG A 964 33.96 26.24 -51.28
N SER A 965 32.78 26.55 -51.82
CA SER A 965 31.51 26.36 -51.11
C SER A 965 30.71 25.27 -51.79
N ILE A 966 30.19 24.32 -51.00
CA ILE A 966 29.08 23.50 -51.48
C ILE A 966 27.84 24.39 -51.38
N GLY A 967 27.04 24.45 -52.45
CA GLY A 967 25.79 25.19 -52.43
C GLY A 967 24.92 24.76 -51.24
N LYS A 968 24.45 25.72 -50.44
CA LYS A 968 23.64 25.47 -49.23
C LYS A 968 22.46 24.53 -49.47
N SER A 969 21.80 24.71 -50.62
CA SER A 969 20.68 23.85 -51.05
C SER A 969 21.10 22.40 -51.25
N LYS A 970 22.34 22.12 -51.68
CA LYS A 970 22.85 20.74 -51.83
C LYS A 970 23.07 20.08 -50.47
N ILE A 971 23.74 20.75 -49.52
CA ILE A 971 23.94 20.19 -48.17
C ILE A 971 22.59 19.94 -47.47
N ARG A 972 21.64 20.86 -47.63
CA ARG A 972 20.29 20.71 -47.07
C ARG A 972 19.54 19.53 -47.69
N ASN A 973 19.62 19.33 -49.00
CA ASN A 973 18.99 18.17 -49.65
C ASN A 973 19.66 16.84 -49.25
N ILE A 974 21.00 16.80 -49.16
CA ILE A 974 21.73 15.62 -48.67
C ILE A 974 21.32 15.30 -47.23
N SER A 975 21.19 16.33 -46.38
CA SER A 975 20.73 16.20 -44.99
C SER A 975 19.31 15.63 -44.93
N ASN A 976 18.37 16.22 -45.68
CA ASN A 976 16.97 15.77 -45.72
C ASN A 976 16.84 14.32 -46.22
N ILE A 977 17.55 13.95 -47.31
CA ILE A 977 17.52 12.59 -47.86
C ILE A 977 18.16 11.59 -46.89
N SER A 978 19.22 11.98 -46.19
CA SER A 978 19.83 11.12 -45.16
C SER A 978 18.91 10.96 -43.96
N PHE A 979 18.17 12.01 -43.59
CA PHE A 979 17.19 11.98 -42.51
C PHE A 979 15.99 11.08 -42.80
N PHE A 980 15.67 10.80 -44.07
CA PHE A 980 14.65 9.82 -44.45
C PHE A 980 14.89 8.43 -43.82
N TRP A 981 16.15 8.07 -43.54
CA TRP A 981 16.49 6.81 -42.87
C TRP A 981 16.14 6.77 -41.37
N MET A 982 15.63 7.87 -40.81
CA MET A 982 14.93 7.83 -39.53
C MET A 982 13.54 7.19 -39.64
N PHE A 983 12.97 7.05 -40.84
CA PHE A 983 11.60 6.56 -41.02
C PHE A 983 11.35 5.16 -40.40
N PRO A 984 12.23 4.15 -40.57
CA PRO A 984 12.07 2.87 -39.88
C PRO A 984 12.18 2.99 -38.34
N VAL A 985 13.03 3.90 -37.83
CA VAL A 985 13.14 4.16 -36.39
C VAL A 985 11.85 4.78 -35.87
N LEU A 986 11.26 5.70 -36.63
CA LEU A 986 9.99 6.34 -36.29
C LEU A 986 8.84 5.33 -36.30
N LEU A 987 8.78 4.43 -37.29
CA LEU A 987 7.75 3.39 -37.35
C LEU A 987 7.87 2.37 -36.19
N ILE A 988 9.08 1.97 -35.83
CA ILE A 988 9.32 1.10 -34.65
C ILE A 988 8.96 1.84 -33.36
N ALA A 989 9.32 3.13 -33.26
CA ALA A 989 8.96 3.98 -32.13
C ALA A 989 7.44 4.11 -31.97
N GLU A 990 6.73 4.34 -33.07
CA GLU A 990 5.27 4.34 -33.15
C GLU A 990 4.72 3.02 -32.57
N ILE A 991 5.09 1.85 -33.12
CA ILE A 991 4.59 0.55 -32.63
C ILE A 991 4.88 0.35 -31.13
N LEU A 992 6.09 0.67 -30.67
CA LEU A 992 6.46 0.53 -29.26
C LEU A 992 5.61 1.44 -28.37
N ILE A 993 5.47 2.72 -28.72
CA ILE A 993 4.65 3.69 -27.99
C ILE A 993 3.20 3.20 -27.87
N TYR A 994 2.64 2.59 -28.93
CA TYR A 994 1.27 2.05 -28.88
C TYR A 994 1.14 0.87 -27.92
N ILE A 995 2.01 -0.13 -28.03
CA ILE A 995 1.91 -1.35 -27.20
C ILE A 995 2.18 -1.06 -25.72
N THR A 996 2.87 0.04 -25.40
CA THR A 996 3.32 0.33 -24.04
C THR A 996 2.71 1.60 -23.47
N THR A 997 2.97 2.77 -24.04
CA THR A 997 2.49 4.06 -23.52
C THR A 997 0.99 4.20 -23.68
N VAL A 998 0.41 3.86 -24.83
CA VAL A 998 -1.04 3.97 -25.03
C VAL A 998 -1.77 2.98 -24.13
N GLN A 999 -1.26 1.76 -23.99
CA GLN A 999 -1.80 0.81 -23.03
C GLN A 999 -1.68 1.29 -21.58
N ALA A 1000 -0.53 1.82 -21.18
CA ALA A 1000 -0.35 2.41 -19.86
C ALA A 1000 -1.27 3.63 -19.64
N LEU A 1001 -1.51 4.44 -20.69
CA LEU A 1001 -2.46 5.55 -20.64
C LEU A 1001 -3.91 5.06 -20.57
N ASN A 1002 -4.26 3.97 -21.24
CA ASN A 1002 -5.59 3.35 -21.12
C ASN A 1002 -5.79 2.77 -19.72
N SER A 1003 -4.81 2.05 -19.17
CA SER A 1003 -4.81 1.61 -17.78
C SER A 1003 -4.85 2.80 -16.83
N ALA A 1004 -4.17 3.90 -17.18
CA ALA A 1004 -4.22 5.12 -16.41
C ALA A 1004 -5.61 5.75 -16.42
N ILE A 1005 -6.21 5.89 -17.59
CA ILE A 1005 -7.56 6.41 -17.71
C ILE A 1005 -8.54 5.48 -17.00
N HIS A 1006 -8.38 4.16 -17.12
CA HIS A 1006 -9.16 3.20 -16.37
C HIS A 1006 -9.08 3.48 -14.86
N GLY A 1007 -7.87 3.49 -14.29
CA GLY A 1007 -7.66 3.83 -12.88
C GLY A 1007 -8.13 5.24 -12.52
N LEU A 1008 -8.07 6.22 -13.42
CA LEU A 1008 -8.64 7.56 -13.21
C LEU A 1008 -10.16 7.50 -12.99
N TRP A 1009 -10.86 6.58 -13.64
CA TRP A 1009 -12.31 6.44 -13.53
C TRP A 1009 -12.74 5.42 -12.48
N THR A 1010 -11.90 4.43 -12.16
CA THR A 1010 -12.23 3.32 -11.28
C THR A 1010 -11.53 3.34 -9.93
N GLU A 1011 -10.32 3.87 -9.83
CA GLU A 1011 -9.46 3.68 -8.65
C GLU A 1011 -9.11 4.99 -7.94
N LEU A 1012 -9.57 6.14 -8.42
CA LEU A 1012 -9.28 7.42 -7.76
C LEU A 1012 -10.04 7.57 -6.45
N ASN A 1013 -9.43 7.07 -5.40
CA ASN A 1013 -9.68 7.51 -4.05
C ASN A 1013 -8.94 8.84 -3.82
N SER A 1014 -7.79 9.09 -4.47
CA SER A 1014 -7.02 10.32 -4.26
C SER A 1014 -6.37 10.91 -5.51
N ILE A 1015 -6.00 12.20 -5.43
CA ILE A 1015 -5.17 12.88 -6.45
C ILE A 1015 -3.76 12.27 -6.54
N ASN A 1016 -3.27 11.61 -5.48
CA ASN A 1016 -1.98 10.91 -5.48
C ASN A 1016 -2.02 9.67 -6.36
N ASP A 1017 -3.18 9.02 -6.51
CA ASP A 1017 -3.37 7.89 -7.42
C ASP A 1017 -3.30 8.37 -8.87
N VAL A 1018 -3.97 9.48 -9.19
CA VAL A 1018 -3.85 10.18 -10.49
C VAL A 1018 -2.38 10.44 -10.82
N TYR A 1019 -1.67 11.00 -9.84
CA TYR A 1019 -0.28 11.38 -9.98
C TYR A 1019 0.63 10.17 -10.20
N THR A 1020 0.56 9.16 -9.35
CA THR A 1020 1.36 7.92 -9.44
C THR A 1020 1.14 7.25 -10.79
N LEU A 1021 -0.11 7.19 -11.21
CA LEU A 1021 -0.52 6.60 -12.47
C LEU A 1021 0.02 7.38 -13.67
N LEU A 1022 -0.05 8.72 -13.66
CA LEU A 1022 0.54 9.56 -14.71
C LEU A 1022 2.08 9.53 -14.71
N VAL A 1023 2.71 9.46 -13.54
CA VAL A 1023 4.16 9.27 -13.39
C VAL A 1023 4.56 7.91 -13.99
N SER A 1024 3.79 6.85 -13.76
CA SER A 1024 4.04 5.53 -14.36
C SER A 1024 3.98 5.57 -15.89
N VAL A 1025 3.02 6.33 -16.47
CA VAL A 1025 2.93 6.56 -17.92
C VAL A 1025 4.17 7.30 -18.43
N LEU A 1026 4.64 8.33 -17.69
CA LEU A 1026 5.85 9.08 -18.02
C LEU A 1026 7.12 8.22 -17.93
N ILE A 1027 7.23 7.36 -16.91
CA ILE A 1027 8.32 6.38 -16.78
C ILE A 1027 8.25 5.36 -17.93
N GLY A 1028 7.06 4.91 -18.30
CA GLY A 1028 6.85 4.05 -19.47
C GLY A 1028 7.35 4.71 -20.76
N LEU A 1029 6.97 5.97 -20.99
CA LEU A 1029 7.49 6.79 -22.11
C LEU A 1029 9.02 6.87 -22.12
N LEU A 1030 9.62 7.09 -20.96
CA LEU A 1030 11.07 7.19 -20.77
C LEU A 1030 11.77 5.86 -21.11
N ARG A 1031 11.24 4.75 -20.60
CA ARG A 1031 11.72 3.38 -20.89
C ARG A 1031 11.66 3.10 -22.39
N ASN A 1032 10.56 3.45 -23.04
CA ASN A 1032 10.39 3.27 -24.47
C ASN A 1032 11.38 4.09 -25.27
N PHE A 1033 11.64 5.34 -24.87
CA PHE A 1033 12.63 6.17 -25.52
C PHE A 1033 14.03 5.51 -25.53
N VAL A 1034 14.44 4.89 -24.42
CA VAL A 1034 15.69 4.13 -24.35
C VAL A 1034 15.68 2.92 -25.29
N ILE A 1035 14.59 2.14 -25.31
CA ILE A 1035 14.45 0.98 -26.21
C ILE A 1035 14.49 1.42 -27.68
N ILE A 1036 13.83 2.53 -28.03
CA ILE A 1036 13.82 3.12 -29.36
C ILE A 1036 15.23 3.53 -29.79
N LEU A 1037 16.03 4.11 -28.88
CA LEU A 1037 17.42 4.44 -29.18
C LEU A 1037 18.28 3.19 -29.40
N LEU A 1038 18.08 2.15 -28.58
CA LEU A 1038 18.82 0.88 -28.70
C LEU A 1038 18.49 0.16 -30.02
N ILE A 1039 17.21 -0.04 -30.32
CA ILE A 1039 16.73 -0.71 -31.54
C ILE A 1039 16.96 0.17 -32.78
N GLY A 1040 16.86 1.50 -32.63
CA GLY A 1040 17.08 2.48 -33.68
C GLY A 1040 18.57 2.64 -34.05
N SER A 1041 19.49 2.18 -33.22
CA SER A 1041 20.94 2.36 -33.41
C SER A 1041 21.48 1.90 -34.78
N PRO A 1042 21.03 0.79 -35.40
CA PRO A 1042 21.52 0.39 -36.73
C PRO A 1042 21.10 1.40 -37.82
N PHE A 1043 19.88 1.95 -37.70
CA PHE A 1043 19.35 2.93 -38.64
C PHE A 1043 19.98 4.31 -38.42
N LEU A 1044 20.28 4.69 -37.18
CA LEU A 1044 21.09 5.87 -36.86
C LEU A 1044 22.47 5.72 -37.54
N ILE A 1045 23.15 4.57 -37.39
CA ILE A 1045 24.43 4.30 -38.05
C ILE A 1045 24.30 4.39 -39.58
N MET A 1046 23.21 3.89 -40.16
CA MET A 1046 22.96 4.03 -41.60
C MET A 1046 22.80 5.49 -42.02
N LEU A 1047 21.97 6.27 -41.31
CA LEU A 1047 21.79 7.71 -41.55
C LEU A 1047 23.13 8.45 -41.53
N LEU A 1048 23.98 8.16 -40.53
CA LEU A 1048 25.32 8.74 -40.43
C LEU A 1048 26.19 8.38 -41.66
N LYS A 1049 26.19 7.10 -42.07
CA LYS A 1049 26.93 6.61 -43.23
C LYS A 1049 26.44 7.20 -44.55
N PHE A 1050 25.13 7.38 -44.70
CA PHE A 1050 24.49 7.99 -45.88
C PHE A 1050 24.84 9.46 -45.99
N PHE A 1051 24.76 10.20 -44.90
CA PHE A 1051 25.15 11.61 -44.90
C PHE A 1051 26.65 11.77 -45.19
N GLY A 1052 27.49 10.94 -44.55
CA GLY A 1052 28.93 10.96 -44.77
C GLY A 1052 29.31 10.69 -46.22
N TYR A 1053 28.67 9.73 -46.88
CA TYR A 1053 28.85 9.46 -48.31
C TYR A 1053 28.41 10.66 -49.17
N GLY A 1054 27.21 11.20 -48.94
CA GLY A 1054 26.68 12.31 -49.71
C GLY A 1054 27.54 13.58 -49.60
N ILE A 1055 28.06 13.89 -48.41
CA ILE A 1055 28.96 15.02 -48.18
C ILE A 1055 30.34 14.80 -48.82
N GLU A 1056 30.91 13.60 -48.73
CA GLU A 1056 32.16 13.28 -49.41
C GLU A 1056 32.03 13.50 -50.91
N LYS A 1057 30.99 12.96 -51.53
CA LYS A 1057 30.72 13.14 -52.97
C LYS A 1057 30.42 14.59 -53.33
N GLY A 1058 29.55 15.26 -52.57
CA GLY A 1058 29.17 16.66 -52.82
C GLY A 1058 30.29 17.67 -52.61
N SER A 1059 31.24 17.36 -51.73
CA SER A 1059 32.46 18.15 -51.48
C SER A 1059 33.60 17.83 -52.46
N GLN A 1060 33.41 16.85 -53.35
CA GLN A 1060 34.47 16.29 -54.20
C GLN A 1060 35.66 15.74 -53.39
N GLY A 1061 35.40 15.15 -52.23
CA GLY A 1061 36.40 14.55 -51.35
C GLY A 1061 37.08 15.52 -50.38
N VAL A 1062 36.74 16.82 -50.37
CA VAL A 1062 37.31 17.81 -49.44
C VAL A 1062 36.92 17.51 -47.98
N ILE A 1063 35.70 17.01 -47.75
CA ILE A 1063 35.30 16.42 -46.48
C ILE A 1063 35.34 14.90 -46.64
N ARG A 1064 36.16 14.20 -45.86
CA ARG A 1064 36.25 12.73 -45.92
C ARG A 1064 34.95 12.11 -45.39
N LYS A 1065 34.59 10.91 -45.87
CA LYS A 1065 33.40 10.18 -45.37
C LYS A 1065 33.30 10.10 -43.84
N LYS A 1066 34.43 9.83 -43.17
CA LYS A 1066 34.54 9.76 -41.69
C LYS A 1066 34.15 11.07 -41.02
N GLU A 1067 34.54 12.20 -41.61
CA GLU A 1067 34.24 13.54 -41.09
C GLU A 1067 32.78 13.90 -41.36
N GLY A 1068 32.25 13.54 -42.54
CA GLY A 1068 30.81 13.66 -42.80
C GLY A 1068 29.96 12.86 -41.81
N ILE A 1069 30.37 11.63 -41.45
CA ILE A 1069 29.75 10.84 -40.37
C ILE A 1069 29.79 11.61 -39.03
N GLN A 1070 30.93 12.20 -38.67
CA GLN A 1070 31.07 12.98 -37.43
C GLN A 1070 30.18 14.24 -37.43
N ILE A 1071 30.06 14.94 -38.55
CA ILE A 1071 29.18 16.10 -38.71
C ILE A 1071 27.71 15.70 -38.44
N SER A 1072 27.27 14.63 -39.10
CA SER A 1072 25.93 14.07 -38.94
C SER A 1072 25.66 13.65 -37.50
N PHE A 1073 26.65 13.03 -36.85
CA PHE A 1073 26.55 12.58 -35.47
C PHE A 1073 26.38 13.75 -34.49
N ILE A 1074 27.12 14.83 -34.68
CA ILE A 1074 26.97 16.06 -33.88
C ILE A 1074 25.57 16.66 -34.07
N GLY A 1075 25.12 16.81 -35.32
CA GLY A 1075 23.80 17.36 -35.61
C GLY A 1075 22.65 16.53 -34.99
N LEU A 1076 22.76 15.20 -35.06
CA LEU A 1076 21.79 14.27 -34.51
C LEU A 1076 21.81 14.25 -32.97
N SER A 1077 23.00 14.24 -32.37
CA SER A 1077 23.15 14.21 -30.91
C SER A 1077 22.59 15.47 -30.25
N ILE A 1078 22.82 16.65 -30.85
CA ILE A 1078 22.23 17.92 -30.37
C ILE A 1078 20.70 17.88 -30.43
N ILE A 1079 20.14 17.29 -31.50
CA ILE A 1079 18.69 17.12 -31.61
C ILE A 1079 18.17 16.20 -30.51
N LEU A 1080 18.81 15.06 -30.28
CA LEU A 1080 18.43 14.13 -29.21
C LEU A 1080 18.48 14.81 -27.83
N ILE A 1081 19.51 15.61 -27.57
CA ILE A 1081 19.64 16.38 -26.32
C ILE A 1081 18.51 17.41 -26.18
N ILE A 1082 18.17 18.14 -27.26
CA ILE A 1082 17.06 19.11 -27.24
C ILE A 1082 15.73 18.40 -26.98
N ILE A 1083 15.47 17.29 -27.66
CA ILE A 1083 14.25 16.49 -27.45
C ILE A 1083 14.18 16.02 -26.00
N PHE A 1084 15.28 15.51 -25.46
CA PHE A 1084 15.33 15.05 -24.07
C PHE A 1084 15.13 16.19 -23.07
N LEU A 1085 15.73 17.35 -23.29
CA LEU A 1085 15.55 18.51 -22.42
C LEU A 1085 14.12 19.04 -22.46
N LEU A 1086 13.48 19.04 -23.62
CA LEU A 1086 12.06 19.38 -23.72
C LEU A 1086 11.19 18.36 -22.99
N PHE A 1087 11.51 17.06 -23.08
CA PHE A 1087 10.82 16.02 -22.34
C PHE A 1087 11.03 16.14 -20.82
N SER A 1088 12.27 16.42 -20.38
CA SER A 1088 12.60 16.63 -18.97
C SER A 1088 11.91 17.87 -18.41
N LEU A 1089 11.89 18.96 -19.19
CA LEU A 1089 11.14 20.16 -18.85
C LEU A 1089 9.64 19.86 -18.75
N PHE A 1090 9.08 19.09 -19.69
CA PHE A 1090 7.68 18.68 -19.63
C PHE A 1090 7.41 17.81 -18.40
N TYR A 1091 8.25 16.81 -18.11
CA TYR A 1091 8.16 15.97 -16.91
C TYR A 1091 8.20 16.81 -15.64
N ILE A 1092 9.15 17.76 -15.53
CA ILE A 1092 9.29 18.63 -14.37
C ILE A 1092 8.11 19.59 -14.25
N ILE A 1093 7.69 20.25 -15.34
CA ILE A 1093 6.50 21.12 -15.32
C ILE A 1093 5.28 20.33 -14.89
N PHE A 1094 5.06 19.16 -15.49
CA PHE A 1094 3.94 18.31 -15.18
C PHE A 1094 3.97 17.88 -13.72
N LYS A 1095 5.10 17.35 -13.25
CA LYS A 1095 5.30 16.95 -11.86
C LYS A 1095 5.11 18.11 -10.90
N SER A 1096 5.69 19.28 -11.17
CA SER A 1096 5.51 20.48 -10.36
C SER A 1096 4.05 20.97 -10.34
N ILE A 1097 3.33 20.90 -11.46
CA ILE A 1097 1.90 21.23 -11.51
C ILE A 1097 1.11 20.26 -10.65
N PHE A 1098 1.34 18.95 -10.79
CA PHE A 1098 0.62 17.96 -10.00
C PHE A 1098 1.00 17.97 -8.53
N SER A 1099 2.26 18.22 -8.17
CA SER A 1099 2.68 18.44 -6.79
C SER A 1099 2.05 19.71 -6.21
N LEU A 1100 1.88 20.78 -6.99
CA LEU A 1100 1.17 21.98 -6.54
C LEU A 1100 -0.33 21.72 -6.36
N ILE A 1101 -0.94 21.00 -7.29
CA ILE A 1101 -2.36 20.61 -7.22
C ILE A 1101 -2.60 19.64 -6.06
N SER A 1102 -1.69 18.68 -5.82
CA SER A 1102 -1.80 17.76 -4.69
C SER A 1102 -1.66 18.50 -3.38
N ILE A 1103 -0.74 19.48 -3.26
CA ILE A 1103 -0.62 20.32 -2.07
C ILE A 1103 -1.88 21.17 -1.85
N GLU A 1104 -2.41 21.86 -2.88
CA GLU A 1104 -3.62 22.69 -2.73
C GLU A 1104 -4.90 21.88 -2.43
N LEU A 1105 -5.00 20.63 -2.91
CA LEU A 1105 -6.15 19.75 -2.64
C LEU A 1105 -5.99 18.87 -1.40
N ILE A 1106 -4.77 18.72 -0.86
CA ILE A 1106 -4.56 18.15 0.48
C ILE A 1106 -4.87 19.21 1.54
N VAL A 1107 -4.62 20.49 1.22
CA VAL A 1107 -4.88 21.63 2.11
C VAL A 1107 -6.36 22.07 2.11
N ASN A 1108 -7.17 21.68 1.12
CA ASN A 1108 -8.60 22.02 1.02
C ASN A 1108 -9.46 20.77 0.88
#